data_AF-A0A9D0IA81-F1
#
_entry.id   AF-A0A9D0IA81-F1
#
_cell.length_a   1.000
_cell.length_b   1.000
_cell.length_c   1.000
_cell.angle_alpha   90.00
_cell.angle_beta   90.00
_cell.angle_gamma   90.00
#
_symmetry.space_group_name_H-M   'P 1'
#
loop_
_entity.id
_entity.type
_entity.pdbx_description
1 polymer ?
#
loop_
_entity_poly.entity_id
_entity_poly.type
_entity_poly.pdbx_seq_one_letter_code
_entity_poly.pdbx_strand_id
1 'polypeptide(L)'
;MSDLLFKNKPSLMKRRLILGTTIGGAVIFFILGIIFWGGFNTAMEATNQLEFCISCHEMEENVYQEYKPSIHYSNRTGVRATCPDCHVPKDWIHKMARKIQASNEVYHKIMGTVDTPEKFNEHRLEMAKRVWHTMKSTDSRECRNCHNFESMNPEFQRPRARKQHLNAFKTGQTCIDCHKGIAHKHVRDLLTDEELEALEAPNPAFIRKVPQMFLDGLKRVEEKEAKQAAAEKAAKKRERELKIAAKQAEKERINLAVEQALAAQREQLAAGAAAGGAAAAAAAGAGQVRGFGIDWTDVPSREITLFYPGQTSMEWVMNGRDHGGARPFMKGGDRCFTCHDKETADMGEKMVTGKKAEPTPIPGKRGSIPVSVQAAYDADNLYLRFEWEGTDHVPVPFVDGGKMDPENPMKLAVMLATDQVEYADRAGCWGTCHHDLRTMPDTPDQAAIAASGLSDRLNLTDGVTKYIKESRTKIEVKGRRGKKRGGWDKLKSPEEIQAELETRHFLDLLRYKSGQGETQDGYVLEQRHMSGGEGFEVDARQEGGNWVVVMKRKLKSDKPGDLSLEPGTLYNFGFAIHDDYSNARFHHVSLGYKLGFDSEDAEVNAVKREAKVAPAPATVPAAAAAAAATTGAAASAAGGATIDVDWSKASSRDITLFYPGQTSMEWVMNGRDHGGARPFMKGGDRCFTCHDKETADMGEKMVTGKKAEPTPIPGKRGSIPVTVESTYDDENLYLRFTWPDTDHVPVPFVDGGKMDPENPMKLAVMLATDQVEYADRAGCWGTCHHDLRTMPDTPDQAAMDASGLGDRLDLSDGVTKYIKESRTKIEVKGRRGKKRGGWDKLKSPEEIQAELETKHFLDLLRYKSGQGETQDGYVLEQRHMSGGEGFEVDAHQEGGNWVVVMKRKLKSDKPGDLSLEPGTLYNFGFAIHDDYSNARFHHVSLGYKLGFDSEEAEVNATHQ
;
A
#
# COMPACT_ATOMS: atom_id res chain seq x y z
N MET A 1 62.54 68.87 -67.90
CA MET A 1 61.74 68.43 -66.74
C MET A 1 60.30 68.70 -67.11
N SER A 2 59.43 67.75 -67.39
CA SER A 2 59.09 66.50 -66.71
C SER A 2 57.58 66.58 -66.69
N ASP A 3 56.90 65.85 -67.58
CA ASP A 3 55.63 65.20 -67.28
C ASP A 3 55.05 64.64 -68.57
N LEU A 4 55.02 63.31 -68.67
CA LEU A 4 54.06 62.54 -69.45
C LEU A 4 54.44 61.05 -69.37
N LEU A 5 54.18 60.39 -68.23
CA LEU A 5 54.10 58.93 -68.14
C LEU A 5 53.46 58.52 -66.80
N PHE A 6 52.14 58.37 -66.72
CA PHE A 6 51.49 57.39 -65.81
C PHE A 6 50.07 57.07 -66.30
N LYS A 7 49.94 55.99 -67.08
CA LYS A 7 48.64 55.36 -67.39
C LYS A 7 48.09 54.68 -66.11
N ASN A 8 46.90 55.11 -65.69
CA ASN A 8 46.14 54.56 -64.55
C ASN A 8 45.96 53.04 -64.65
N LYS A 9 46.61 52.29 -63.75
CA LYS A 9 46.28 50.87 -63.53
C LYS A 9 44.95 50.80 -62.76
N PRO A 10 43.97 49.99 -63.18
CA PRO A 10 42.71 49.86 -62.45
C PRO A 10 42.96 49.29 -61.04
N SER A 11 42.31 49.92 -60.06
CA SER A 11 42.30 49.53 -58.65
C SER A 11 42.07 48.02 -58.47
N LEU A 12 42.70 47.43 -57.45
CA LEU A 12 42.58 46.01 -57.08
C LEU A 12 41.10 45.56 -56.98
N MET A 13 40.20 46.45 -56.53
CA MET A 13 38.76 46.23 -56.45
C MET A 13 38.03 46.13 -57.81
N LYS A 14 38.62 46.64 -58.90
CA LYS A 14 38.08 46.62 -60.27
C LYS A 14 38.70 45.53 -61.15
N ARG A 15 39.67 44.77 -60.64
CA ARG A 15 40.26 43.64 -61.38
C ARG A 15 39.26 42.49 -61.42
N ARG A 16 38.91 42.05 -62.64
CA ARG A 16 38.07 40.88 -62.88
C ARG A 16 38.89 39.62 -62.53
N LEU A 17 38.34 38.76 -61.69
CA LEU A 17 38.84 37.41 -61.44
C LEU A 17 38.31 36.45 -62.52
N ILE A 18 38.78 35.20 -62.50
CA ILE A 18 38.29 34.12 -63.37
C ILE A 18 36.76 34.01 -63.17
N LEU A 19 35.99 33.98 -64.26
CA LEU A 19 34.51 34.11 -64.36
C LEU A 19 33.93 35.54 -64.37
N GLY A 20 34.77 36.59 -64.45
CA GLY A 20 34.31 37.94 -64.80
C GLY A 20 33.79 38.80 -63.64
N THR A 21 33.72 38.27 -62.42
CA THR A 21 33.39 39.02 -61.20
C THR A 21 34.60 39.82 -60.70
N THR A 22 34.38 41.04 -60.22
CA THR A 22 35.44 41.84 -59.60
C THR A 22 35.65 41.40 -58.14
N ILE A 23 36.85 41.63 -57.58
CA ILE A 23 37.12 41.37 -56.15
C ILE A 23 36.10 42.11 -55.26
N GLY A 24 35.74 43.34 -55.61
CA GLY A 24 34.68 44.09 -54.90
C GLY A 24 33.30 43.44 -55.02
N GLY A 25 32.95 42.92 -56.19
CA GLY A 25 31.70 42.18 -56.39
C GLY A 25 31.66 40.89 -55.57
N ALA A 26 32.75 40.13 -55.54
CA ALA A 26 32.85 38.89 -54.75
C ALA A 26 32.68 39.15 -53.24
N VAL A 27 33.30 40.20 -52.70
CA VAL A 27 33.13 40.60 -51.30
C VAL A 27 31.69 41.01 -50.99
N ILE A 28 31.05 41.78 -51.88
CA ILE A 28 29.64 42.17 -51.72
C ILE A 28 28.72 40.95 -51.71
N PHE A 29 28.86 40.02 -52.66
CA PHE A 29 28.05 38.79 -52.69
C PHE A 29 28.29 37.90 -51.48
N PHE A 30 29.52 37.84 -50.97
CA PHE A 30 29.83 37.10 -49.74
C PHE A 30 29.13 37.70 -48.50
N ILE A 31 29.18 39.03 -48.35
CA ILE A 31 28.48 39.73 -47.25
C ILE A 31 26.96 39.54 -47.37
N LEU A 32 26.40 39.69 -48.58
CA LEU A 32 24.98 39.43 -48.83
C LEU A 32 24.62 37.97 -48.52
N GLY A 33 25.49 37.02 -48.86
CA GLY A 33 25.33 35.61 -48.53
C GLY A 33 25.29 35.35 -47.02
N ILE A 34 26.17 35.98 -46.24
CA ILE A 34 26.16 35.89 -44.76
C ILE A 34 24.88 36.47 -44.19
N ILE A 35 24.46 37.66 -44.65
CA ILE A 35 23.23 38.31 -44.19
C ILE A 35 22.02 37.44 -44.50
N PHE A 36 21.94 36.89 -45.71
CA PHE A 36 20.85 36.00 -46.11
C PHE A 36 20.84 34.71 -45.29
N TRP A 37 21.99 34.06 -45.13
CA TRP A 37 22.09 32.81 -44.36
C TRP A 37 21.78 33.03 -42.88
N GLY A 38 22.31 34.09 -42.27
CA GLY A 38 22.01 34.48 -40.90
C GLY A 38 20.54 34.83 -40.71
N GLY A 39 19.97 35.65 -41.60
CA GLY A 39 18.56 36.03 -41.58
C GLY A 39 17.63 34.83 -41.75
N PHE A 40 17.95 33.92 -42.68
CA PHE A 40 17.19 32.70 -42.91
C PHE A 40 17.19 31.78 -41.69
N ASN A 41 18.35 31.53 -41.07
CA ASN A 41 18.42 30.67 -39.88
C ASN A 41 17.70 31.30 -38.68
N THR A 42 17.82 32.62 -38.48
CA THR A 42 17.08 33.32 -37.43
C THR A 42 15.57 33.22 -37.63
N ALA A 43 15.06 33.42 -38.85
CA ALA A 43 13.64 33.26 -39.15
C ALA A 43 13.17 31.80 -38.97
N MET A 44 14.01 30.85 -39.38
CA MET A 44 13.75 29.41 -39.18
C MET A 44 13.66 29.05 -37.70
N GLU A 45 14.48 29.65 -36.84
CA GLU A 45 14.46 29.41 -35.40
C GLU A 45 13.30 30.12 -34.70
N ALA A 46 13.00 31.36 -35.09
CA ALA A 46 11.83 32.09 -34.59
C ALA A 46 10.52 31.34 -34.86
N THR A 47 10.41 30.71 -36.04
CA THR A 47 9.25 29.88 -36.41
C THR A 47 9.27 28.47 -35.79
N ASN A 48 10.22 28.17 -34.90
CA ASN A 48 10.25 26.97 -34.05
C ASN A 48 10.14 27.36 -32.56
N GLN A 49 9.58 28.52 -32.22
CA GLN A 49 9.33 28.90 -30.83
C GLN A 49 7.87 28.62 -30.44
N LEU A 50 7.62 28.39 -29.16
CA LEU A 50 6.27 28.18 -28.63
C LEU A 50 5.38 29.38 -28.94
N GLU A 51 5.91 30.59 -28.75
CA GLU A 51 5.23 31.87 -28.96
C GLU A 51 4.75 32.03 -30.41
N PHE A 52 5.52 31.53 -31.37
CA PHE A 52 5.11 31.51 -32.77
C PHE A 52 3.97 30.51 -33.00
N CYS A 53 4.08 29.30 -32.48
CA CYS A 53 3.05 28.26 -32.62
C CYS A 53 1.70 28.71 -32.04
N ILE A 54 1.71 29.43 -30.91
CA ILE A 54 0.50 29.94 -30.25
C ILE A 54 0.07 31.33 -30.71
N SER A 55 0.76 31.92 -31.69
CA SER A 55 0.33 33.21 -32.26
C SER A 55 -0.98 33.11 -33.06
N CYS A 56 -1.42 31.90 -33.39
CA CYS A 56 -2.72 31.61 -33.96
C CYS A 56 -3.69 31.22 -32.83
N HIS A 57 -4.85 31.89 -32.76
CA HIS A 57 -5.84 31.66 -31.71
C HIS A 57 -6.34 30.21 -31.66
N GLU A 58 -6.38 29.51 -32.81
CA GLU A 58 -6.76 28.09 -32.88
C GLU A 58 -5.80 27.21 -32.07
N MET A 59 -4.52 27.58 -32.02
CA MET A 59 -3.52 26.85 -31.24
C MET A 59 -3.51 27.27 -29.77
N GLU A 60 -3.66 28.58 -29.51
CA GLU A 60 -3.64 29.15 -28.16
C GLU A 60 -4.86 28.72 -27.32
N GLU A 61 -6.04 28.74 -27.91
CA GLU A 61 -7.31 28.47 -27.21
C GLU A 61 -7.57 26.96 -27.03
N ASN A 62 -7.02 26.13 -27.92
CA ASN A 62 -7.21 24.68 -27.91
C ASN A 62 -5.97 23.94 -27.38
N VAL A 63 -5.07 23.53 -28.28
CA VAL A 63 -3.98 22.59 -27.98
C VAL A 63 -2.98 23.12 -26.93
N TYR A 64 -2.80 24.44 -26.82
CA TYR A 64 -1.95 25.02 -25.79
C TYR A 64 -2.55 24.88 -24.39
N GLN A 65 -3.87 25.08 -24.23
CA GLN A 65 -4.54 24.87 -22.95
C GLN A 65 -4.47 23.40 -22.52
N GLU A 66 -4.58 22.47 -23.48
CA GLU A 66 -4.46 21.03 -23.24
C GLU A 66 -3.03 20.59 -22.86
N TYR A 67 -2.03 21.31 -23.37
CA TYR A 67 -0.62 21.05 -23.09
C TYR A 67 -0.21 21.49 -21.68
N LYS A 68 -0.76 22.59 -21.14
CA LYS A 68 -0.46 23.14 -19.80
C LYS A 68 -0.51 22.13 -18.63
N PRO A 69 -1.54 21.27 -18.51
CA PRO A 69 -1.59 20.27 -17.43
C PRO A 69 -0.69 19.05 -17.67
N SER A 70 -0.03 18.93 -18.82
CA SER A 70 0.79 17.75 -19.16
C SER A 70 2.16 17.77 -18.48
N ILE A 71 2.76 16.57 -18.36
CA ILE A 71 4.14 16.40 -17.86
C ILE A 71 5.19 17.10 -18.74
N HIS A 72 4.84 17.40 -20.00
CA HIS A 72 5.72 18.11 -20.92
C HIS A 72 5.67 19.63 -20.70
N TYR A 73 4.70 20.16 -19.94
CA TYR A 73 4.65 21.57 -19.54
C TYR A 73 5.29 21.79 -18.17
N SER A 74 4.92 20.96 -17.18
CA SER A 74 5.46 21.02 -15.81
C SER A 74 5.94 19.64 -15.36
N ASN A 75 7.20 19.55 -14.94
CA ASN A 75 7.80 18.31 -14.45
C ASN A 75 8.87 18.55 -13.39
N ARG A 76 9.23 17.47 -12.70
CA ARG A 76 10.21 17.45 -11.59
C ARG A 76 11.62 17.93 -11.93
N THR A 77 11.99 18.04 -13.21
CA THR A 77 13.35 18.40 -13.64
C THR A 77 13.47 19.82 -14.18
N GLY A 78 12.35 20.49 -14.46
CA GLY A 78 12.33 21.79 -15.11
C GLY A 78 12.68 21.78 -16.62
N VAL A 79 13.03 20.63 -17.20
CA VAL A 79 13.30 20.50 -18.65
C VAL A 79 11.98 20.36 -19.39
N ARG A 80 11.64 21.33 -20.24
CA ARG A 80 10.34 21.41 -20.90
C ARG A 80 10.45 21.07 -22.38
N ALA A 81 9.64 20.13 -22.86
CA ALA A 81 9.44 19.88 -24.29
C ALA A 81 8.26 20.71 -24.77
N THR A 82 8.49 21.60 -25.72
CA THR A 82 7.50 22.55 -26.26
C THR A 82 6.89 22.05 -27.57
N CYS A 83 5.92 22.76 -28.14
CA CYS A 83 5.28 22.41 -29.43
C CYS A 83 6.27 21.96 -30.54
N PRO A 84 7.33 22.72 -30.88
CA PRO A 84 8.29 22.33 -31.91
C PRO A 84 9.04 21.03 -31.58
N ASP A 85 9.32 20.72 -30.32
CA ASP A 85 10.07 19.52 -29.94
C ASP A 85 9.34 18.23 -30.33
N CYS A 86 8.00 18.28 -30.39
CA CYS A 86 7.15 17.16 -30.75
C CYS A 86 6.62 17.22 -32.21
N HIS A 87 6.42 18.42 -32.76
CA HIS A 87 5.75 18.61 -34.07
C HIS A 87 6.69 19.03 -35.21
N VAL A 88 7.92 19.44 -34.90
CA VAL A 88 8.91 19.89 -35.88
C VAL A 88 10.17 19.04 -35.76
N PRO A 89 10.54 18.26 -36.80
CA PRO A 89 11.75 17.45 -36.76
C PRO A 89 13.01 18.31 -36.54
N LYS A 90 13.99 17.82 -35.78
CA LYS A 90 15.27 18.52 -35.56
C LYS A 90 16.18 18.46 -36.78
N ASP A 91 16.27 17.30 -37.44
CA ASP A 91 17.10 17.08 -38.62
C ASP A 91 16.67 17.95 -39.80
N TRP A 92 17.64 18.58 -40.47
CA TRP A 92 17.39 19.61 -41.48
C TRP A 92 16.43 19.16 -42.58
N ILE A 93 16.65 17.98 -43.18
CA ILE A 93 15.82 17.49 -44.30
C ILE A 93 14.36 17.31 -43.85
N HIS A 94 14.15 16.69 -42.69
CA HIS A 94 12.81 16.44 -42.15
C HIS A 94 12.14 17.73 -41.66
N LYS A 95 12.91 18.65 -41.08
CA LYS A 95 12.46 19.99 -40.69
C LYS A 95 11.92 20.76 -41.89
N MET A 96 12.70 20.81 -42.97
CA MET A 96 12.31 21.50 -44.20
C MET A 96 11.06 20.87 -44.82
N ALA A 97 11.00 19.54 -44.91
CA ALA A 97 9.80 18.85 -45.40
C ALA A 97 8.55 19.20 -44.59
N ARG A 98 8.65 19.20 -43.25
CA ARG A 98 7.53 19.56 -42.36
C ARG A 98 7.12 21.03 -42.50
N LYS A 99 8.08 21.95 -42.62
CA LYS A 99 7.80 23.38 -42.81
C LYS A 99 7.15 23.66 -44.17
N ILE A 100 7.53 22.94 -45.23
CA ILE A 100 6.84 22.99 -46.51
C ILE A 100 5.41 22.48 -46.35
N GLN A 101 5.18 21.36 -45.65
CA GLN A 101 3.82 20.87 -45.40
C GLN A 101 2.98 21.85 -44.55
N ALA A 102 3.63 22.58 -43.63
CA ALA A 102 2.97 23.56 -42.77
C ALA A 102 2.41 24.76 -43.54
N SER A 103 2.81 24.99 -44.81
CA SER A 103 2.17 26.03 -45.63
C SER A 103 0.67 25.79 -45.83
N ASN A 104 0.21 24.54 -45.74
CA ASN A 104 -1.21 24.21 -45.78
C ASN A 104 -1.96 24.70 -44.53
N GLU A 105 -1.31 24.80 -43.38
CA GLU A 105 -1.94 25.34 -42.16
C GLU A 105 -2.26 26.83 -42.33
N VAL A 106 -1.41 27.57 -43.03
CA VAL A 106 -1.67 28.98 -43.39
C VAL A 106 -2.87 29.08 -44.33
N TYR A 107 -2.98 28.18 -45.32
CA TYR A 107 -4.14 28.12 -46.20
C TYR A 107 -5.44 27.87 -45.40
N HIS A 108 -5.45 26.89 -44.50
CA HIS A 108 -6.63 26.57 -43.68
C HIS A 108 -6.96 27.64 -42.63
N LYS A 109 -5.95 28.38 -42.16
CA LYS A 109 -6.13 29.58 -41.33
C LYS A 109 -6.88 30.67 -42.11
N ILE A 110 -6.46 30.95 -43.34
CA ILE A 110 -7.12 31.94 -44.22
C ILE A 110 -8.55 31.51 -44.56
N MET A 111 -8.79 30.21 -44.75
CA MET A 111 -10.11 29.66 -45.06
C MET A 111 -11.03 29.50 -43.83
N GLY A 112 -10.55 29.74 -42.60
CA GLY A 112 -11.33 29.56 -41.39
C GLY A 112 -11.81 28.13 -41.15
N THR A 113 -11.00 27.12 -41.54
CA THR A 113 -11.39 25.71 -41.46
C THR A 113 -11.54 25.22 -40.01
N VAL A 114 -10.73 25.75 -39.08
CA VAL A 114 -10.71 25.36 -37.66
C VAL A 114 -10.66 26.58 -36.72
N ASP A 115 -11.18 27.72 -37.18
CA ASP A 115 -11.09 29.03 -36.51
C ASP A 115 -11.98 29.20 -35.28
N THR A 116 -12.78 28.20 -34.91
CA THR A 116 -13.51 28.16 -33.63
C THR A 116 -13.24 26.83 -32.92
N PRO A 117 -13.39 26.77 -31.58
CA PRO A 117 -13.24 25.52 -30.83
C PRO A 117 -14.14 24.38 -31.34
N GLU A 118 -15.36 24.69 -31.79
CA GLU A 118 -16.30 23.71 -32.35
C GLU A 118 -15.76 23.11 -33.64
N LYS A 119 -15.36 23.95 -34.60
CA LYS A 119 -14.78 23.49 -35.87
C LYS A 119 -13.46 22.74 -35.67
N PHE A 120 -12.63 23.19 -34.72
CA PHE A 120 -11.41 22.50 -34.33
C PHE A 120 -11.71 21.10 -33.81
N ASN A 121 -12.74 20.97 -32.96
CA ASN A 121 -13.17 19.68 -32.41
C ASN A 121 -13.77 18.75 -33.47
N GLU A 122 -14.52 19.28 -34.44
CA GLU A 122 -15.04 18.51 -35.58
C GLU A 122 -13.91 17.87 -36.41
N HIS A 123 -12.81 18.61 -36.64
CA HIS A 123 -11.65 18.13 -37.41
C HIS A 123 -10.57 17.46 -36.55
N ARG A 124 -10.76 17.36 -35.23
CA ARG A 124 -9.72 16.92 -34.29
C ARG A 124 -9.20 15.52 -34.59
N LEU A 125 -10.08 14.57 -34.86
CA LEU A 125 -9.67 13.19 -35.15
C LEU A 125 -8.85 13.12 -36.45
N GLU A 126 -9.23 13.89 -37.46
CA GLU A 126 -8.53 13.93 -38.74
C GLU A 126 -7.12 14.51 -38.58
N MET A 127 -6.98 15.61 -37.85
CA MET A 127 -5.69 16.22 -37.53
C MET A 127 -4.82 15.27 -36.69
N ALA A 128 -5.41 14.62 -35.68
CA ALA A 128 -4.72 13.65 -34.84
C ALA A 128 -4.19 12.46 -35.64
N LYS A 129 -5.00 11.89 -36.56
CA LYS A 129 -4.60 10.80 -37.46
C LYS A 129 -3.38 11.17 -38.30
N ARG A 130 -3.31 12.39 -38.83
CA ARG A 130 -2.15 12.88 -39.61
C ARG A 130 -0.87 12.93 -38.79
N VAL A 131 -0.95 13.47 -37.57
CA VAL A 131 0.20 13.52 -36.65
C VAL A 131 0.63 12.13 -36.21
N TRP A 132 -0.33 11.27 -35.82
CA TRP A 132 -0.03 9.89 -35.42
C TRP A 132 0.57 9.07 -36.56
N HIS A 133 0.06 9.20 -37.79
CA HIS A 133 0.64 8.53 -38.95
C HIS A 133 2.10 8.94 -39.14
N THR A 134 2.39 10.25 -39.06
CA THR A 134 3.75 10.77 -39.17
C THR A 134 4.64 10.17 -38.08
N MET A 135 4.27 10.30 -36.80
CA MET A 135 5.02 9.76 -35.66
C MET A 135 5.17 8.23 -35.69
N LYS A 136 4.20 7.51 -36.25
CA LYS A 136 4.29 6.05 -36.43
C LYS A 136 5.30 5.71 -37.51
N SER A 137 5.21 6.37 -38.67
CA SER A 137 6.07 6.10 -39.82
C SER A 137 7.54 6.48 -39.59
N THR A 138 7.81 7.42 -38.67
CA THR A 138 9.17 7.89 -38.35
C THR A 138 9.75 7.27 -37.08
N ASP A 139 9.18 6.17 -36.58
CA ASP A 139 9.58 5.54 -35.31
C ASP A 139 9.61 6.53 -34.12
N SER A 140 8.65 7.45 -34.09
CA SER A 140 8.52 8.49 -33.07
C SER A 140 9.81 9.30 -32.88
N ARG A 141 10.51 9.59 -33.99
CA ARG A 141 11.78 10.36 -34.02
C ARG A 141 11.79 11.54 -33.06
N GLU A 142 10.72 12.33 -33.06
CA GLU A 142 10.60 13.53 -32.24
C GLU A 142 10.59 13.21 -30.74
N CYS A 143 9.86 12.17 -30.32
CA CYS A 143 9.89 11.67 -28.94
C CYS A 143 11.28 11.21 -28.53
N ARG A 144 11.98 10.52 -29.45
CA ARG A 144 13.29 9.90 -29.21
C ARG A 144 14.43 10.91 -29.08
N ASN A 145 14.23 12.17 -29.48
CA ASN A 145 15.19 13.25 -29.23
C ASN A 145 15.44 13.47 -27.72
N CYS A 146 14.44 13.17 -26.89
CA CYS A 146 14.52 13.29 -25.43
C CYS A 146 14.35 11.94 -24.73
N HIS A 147 13.61 11.00 -25.33
CA HIS A 147 13.31 9.67 -24.80
C HIS A 147 13.95 8.57 -25.65
N ASN A 148 15.28 8.51 -25.69
CA ASN A 148 15.97 7.47 -26.45
C ASN A 148 15.96 6.14 -25.69
N PHE A 149 15.46 5.09 -26.35
CA PHE A 149 15.48 3.71 -25.88
C PHE A 149 16.86 3.23 -25.41
N GLU A 150 17.95 3.66 -26.07
CA GLU A 150 19.32 3.23 -25.73
C GLU A 150 19.78 3.73 -24.36
N SER A 151 19.21 4.83 -23.89
CA SER A 151 19.56 5.49 -22.62
C SER A 151 18.45 5.38 -21.56
N MET A 152 17.38 4.61 -21.82
CA MET A 152 16.33 4.36 -20.84
C MET A 152 16.84 3.40 -19.76
N ASN A 153 16.87 3.84 -18.50
CA ASN A 153 17.24 2.98 -17.38
C ASN A 153 15.97 2.28 -16.80
N PRO A 154 15.90 0.94 -16.80
CA PRO A 154 14.74 0.21 -16.27
C PRO A 154 14.61 0.25 -14.74
N GLU A 155 15.65 0.64 -14.00
CA GLU A 155 15.60 0.78 -12.53
C GLU A 155 14.65 1.88 -12.05
N PHE A 156 14.44 2.89 -12.90
CA PHE A 156 13.54 4.01 -12.61
C PHE A 156 12.19 3.88 -13.33
N GLN A 157 11.91 2.71 -13.90
CA GLN A 157 10.66 2.41 -14.57
C GLN A 157 9.78 1.52 -13.72
N ARG A 158 8.48 1.79 -13.74
CA ARG A 158 7.48 0.89 -13.13
C ARG A 158 7.58 -0.51 -13.74
N PRO A 159 7.25 -1.58 -12.99
CA PRO A 159 7.35 -2.96 -13.47
C PRO A 159 6.74 -3.23 -14.84
N ARG A 160 5.52 -2.74 -15.04
CA ARG A 160 4.84 -2.83 -16.32
C ARG A 160 5.56 -2.05 -17.43
N ALA A 161 6.03 -0.84 -17.15
CA ALA A 161 6.68 0.01 -18.15
C ALA A 161 7.97 -0.60 -18.67
N ARG A 162 8.85 -1.12 -17.78
CA ARG A 162 10.09 -1.79 -18.20
C ARG A 162 9.82 -3.04 -19.04
N LYS A 163 8.76 -3.80 -18.72
CA LYS A 163 8.36 -4.98 -19.51
C LYS A 163 7.84 -4.60 -20.89
N GLN A 164 6.99 -3.58 -20.96
CA GLN A 164 6.46 -3.09 -22.23
C GLN A 164 7.56 -2.45 -23.10
N HIS A 165 8.49 -1.70 -22.51
CA HIS A 165 9.66 -1.22 -23.24
C HIS A 165 10.53 -2.38 -23.73
N LEU A 166 10.80 -3.40 -22.89
CA LEU A 166 11.50 -4.63 -23.30
C LEU A 166 10.82 -5.30 -24.51
N ASN A 167 9.49 -5.40 -24.48
CA ASN A 167 8.71 -5.93 -25.60
C ASN A 167 8.83 -5.05 -26.85
N ALA A 168 8.76 -3.72 -26.71
CA ALA A 168 8.87 -2.78 -27.81
C ALA A 168 10.19 -2.93 -28.58
N PHE A 169 11.31 -3.21 -27.90
CA PHE A 169 12.59 -3.55 -28.56
C PHE A 169 12.44 -4.78 -29.48
N LYS A 170 11.76 -5.82 -29.01
CA LYS A 170 11.64 -7.13 -29.68
C LYS A 170 10.60 -7.15 -30.80
N THR A 171 9.52 -6.38 -30.67
CA THR A 171 8.39 -6.39 -31.61
C THR A 171 8.40 -5.20 -32.57
N GLY A 172 9.20 -4.16 -32.31
CA GLY A 172 9.26 -2.97 -33.16
C GLY A 172 8.08 -2.01 -32.93
N GLN A 173 7.66 -1.85 -31.67
CA GLN A 173 6.67 -0.82 -31.31
C GLN A 173 7.33 0.56 -31.19
N THR A 174 6.58 1.60 -31.56
CA THR A 174 7.00 3.00 -31.44
C THR A 174 6.44 3.62 -30.15
N CYS A 175 6.91 4.82 -29.78
CA CYS A 175 6.45 5.48 -28.55
C CYS A 175 4.94 5.70 -28.53
N ILE A 176 4.35 6.08 -29.67
CA ILE A 176 2.92 6.40 -29.77
C ILE A 176 2.00 5.17 -29.87
N ASP A 177 2.56 3.96 -29.98
CA ASP A 177 1.76 2.73 -29.86
C ASP A 177 1.17 2.62 -28.45
N CYS A 178 1.92 3.09 -27.45
CA CYS A 178 1.49 3.13 -26.04
C CYS A 178 1.14 4.55 -25.56
N HIS A 179 1.91 5.58 -25.94
CA HIS A 179 1.80 6.96 -25.43
C HIS A 179 1.04 7.90 -26.38
N LYS A 180 -0.04 7.41 -26.97
CA LYS A 180 -0.85 8.18 -27.94
C LYS A 180 -1.63 9.31 -27.25
N GLY A 181 -1.53 10.54 -27.77
CA GLY A 181 -2.28 11.69 -27.24
C GLY A 181 -1.79 12.19 -25.88
N ILE A 182 -0.50 12.07 -25.58
CA ILE A 182 0.07 12.38 -24.24
C ILE A 182 -0.05 13.86 -23.80
N ALA A 183 -0.17 14.80 -24.73
CA ALA A 183 -0.17 16.24 -24.45
C ALA A 183 -1.46 16.96 -24.83
N HIS A 184 -2.42 16.26 -25.44
CA HIS A 184 -3.64 16.84 -26.02
C HIS A 184 -4.85 15.98 -25.65
N LYS A 185 -6.06 16.54 -25.79
CA LYS A 185 -7.31 15.82 -25.54
C LYS A 185 -7.31 14.51 -26.33
N HIS A 186 -7.53 13.42 -25.60
CA HIS A 186 -7.46 12.08 -26.16
C HIS A 186 -8.66 11.82 -27.07
N VAL A 187 -8.39 11.38 -28.31
CA VAL A 187 -9.41 11.05 -29.33
C VAL A 187 -9.23 9.65 -29.92
N ARG A 188 -8.41 8.81 -29.27
CA ARG A 188 -8.16 7.42 -29.71
C ARG A 188 -9.43 6.57 -29.68
N ASP A 189 -10.32 6.85 -28.73
CA ASP A 189 -11.63 6.21 -28.53
C ASP A 189 -12.61 6.43 -29.69
N LEU A 190 -12.39 7.48 -30.49
CA LEU A 190 -13.17 7.76 -31.69
C LEU A 190 -12.78 6.87 -32.89
N LEU A 191 -11.66 6.14 -32.82
CA LEU A 191 -11.25 5.20 -33.87
C LEU A 191 -12.10 3.92 -33.83
N THR A 192 -12.38 3.36 -35.00
CA THR A 192 -12.86 1.96 -35.09
C THR A 192 -11.77 1.00 -34.58
N ASP A 193 -12.13 -0.17 -34.06
CA ASP A 193 -11.08 -1.11 -33.58
C ASP A 193 -10.14 -1.55 -34.70
N GLU A 194 -10.63 -1.63 -35.93
CA GLU A 194 -9.84 -2.00 -37.11
C GLU A 194 -8.77 -0.93 -37.39
N GLU A 195 -9.17 0.35 -37.37
CA GLU A 195 -8.22 1.47 -37.50
C GLU A 195 -7.22 1.51 -36.34
N LEU A 196 -7.69 1.27 -35.11
CA LEU A 196 -6.83 1.30 -33.92
C LEU A 196 -5.81 0.16 -33.96
N GLU A 197 -6.25 -1.05 -34.27
CA GLU A 197 -5.41 -2.23 -34.37
C GLU A 197 -4.35 -2.09 -35.47
N ALA A 198 -4.71 -1.50 -36.61
CA ALA A 198 -3.80 -1.20 -37.69
C ALA A 198 -2.76 -0.14 -37.27
N LEU A 199 -3.21 0.93 -36.61
CA LEU A 199 -2.33 2.02 -36.19
C LEU A 199 -1.34 1.60 -35.09
N GLU A 200 -1.76 0.71 -34.19
CA GLU A 200 -0.96 0.20 -33.07
C GLU A 200 -0.20 -1.10 -33.39
N ALA A 201 -0.28 -1.59 -34.64
CA ALA A 201 0.45 -2.77 -35.06
C ALA A 201 1.97 -2.51 -35.00
N PRO A 202 2.76 -3.39 -34.37
CA PRO A 202 4.22 -3.25 -34.36
C PRO A 202 4.78 -3.27 -35.79
N ASN A 203 5.85 -2.51 -36.03
CA ASN A 203 6.53 -2.50 -37.31
C ASN A 203 7.85 -3.27 -37.20
N PRO A 204 7.99 -4.43 -37.89
CA PRO A 204 9.21 -5.23 -37.85
C PRO A 204 10.48 -4.45 -38.23
N ALA A 205 10.37 -3.40 -39.06
CA ALA A 205 11.51 -2.55 -39.44
C ALA A 205 12.10 -1.77 -38.25
N PHE A 206 11.38 -1.65 -37.14
CA PHE A 206 11.81 -0.92 -35.94
C PHE A 206 12.27 -1.83 -34.80
N ILE A 207 12.34 -3.16 -35.04
CA ILE A 207 12.95 -4.12 -34.11
C ILE A 207 14.41 -3.75 -33.91
N ARG A 208 14.86 -3.75 -32.66
CA ARG A 208 16.24 -3.39 -32.31
C ARG A 208 16.75 -4.25 -31.17
N LYS A 209 18.07 -4.41 -31.08
CA LYS A 209 18.70 -5.16 -29.99
C LYS A 209 18.47 -4.43 -28.65
N VAL A 210 18.24 -5.20 -27.59
CA VAL A 210 18.13 -4.66 -26.24
C VAL A 210 19.52 -4.17 -25.80
N PRO A 211 19.70 -2.90 -25.40
CA PRO A 211 20.99 -2.38 -24.95
C PRO A 211 21.52 -3.12 -23.72
N GLN A 212 22.84 -3.34 -23.64
CA GLN A 212 23.45 -4.02 -22.48
C GLN A 212 23.15 -3.30 -21.16
N MET A 213 23.22 -1.97 -21.14
CA MET A 213 22.86 -1.16 -19.97
C MET A 213 21.43 -1.44 -19.48
N PHE A 214 20.48 -1.71 -20.40
CA PHE A 214 19.11 -2.05 -20.05
C PHE A 214 19.05 -3.45 -19.40
N LEU A 215 19.75 -4.43 -19.97
CA LEU A 215 19.85 -5.78 -19.38
C LEU A 215 20.48 -5.76 -17.99
N ASP A 216 21.57 -5.02 -17.82
CA ASP A 216 22.25 -4.87 -16.53
C ASP A 216 21.35 -4.16 -15.50
N GLY A 217 20.57 -3.17 -15.94
CA GLY A 217 19.57 -2.50 -15.12
C GLY A 217 18.46 -3.46 -14.67
N LEU A 218 17.96 -4.32 -15.57
CA LEU A 218 16.97 -5.33 -15.20
C LEU A 218 17.52 -6.29 -14.13
N LYS A 219 18.77 -6.74 -14.29
CA LYS A 219 19.43 -7.60 -13.30
C LYS A 219 19.52 -6.91 -11.92
N ARG A 220 19.92 -5.64 -11.87
CA ARG A 220 19.95 -4.86 -10.61
C ARG A 220 18.57 -4.70 -9.98
N VAL A 221 17.53 -4.49 -10.79
CA VAL A 221 16.14 -4.46 -10.30
C VAL A 221 15.75 -5.80 -9.71
N GLU A 222 16.01 -6.90 -10.40
CA GLU A 222 15.68 -8.25 -9.94
C GLU A 222 16.38 -8.56 -8.61
N GLU A 223 17.67 -8.25 -8.50
CA GLU A 223 18.42 -8.40 -7.24
C GLU A 223 17.86 -7.54 -6.11
N LYS A 224 17.47 -6.29 -6.40
CA LYS A 224 16.88 -5.37 -5.41
C LYS A 224 15.50 -5.86 -4.96
N GLU A 225 14.63 -6.22 -5.90
CA GLU A 225 13.28 -6.72 -5.62
C GLU A 225 13.34 -8.06 -4.88
N ALA A 226 14.29 -8.95 -5.21
CA ALA A 226 14.49 -10.21 -4.48
C ALA A 226 14.93 -9.96 -3.03
N LYS A 227 15.85 -9.00 -2.79
CA LYS A 227 16.26 -8.60 -1.44
C LYS A 227 15.09 -8.01 -0.63
N GLN A 228 14.28 -7.15 -1.27
CA GLN A 228 13.10 -6.56 -0.63
C GLN A 228 12.06 -7.64 -0.29
N ALA A 229 11.73 -8.52 -1.23
CA ALA A 229 10.79 -9.62 -1.01
C ALA A 229 11.29 -10.58 0.08
N ALA A 230 12.60 -10.87 0.13
CA ALA A 230 13.17 -11.69 1.19
C ALA A 230 13.06 -11.01 2.57
N ALA A 231 13.34 -9.70 2.64
CA ALA A 231 13.20 -8.92 3.87
C ALA A 231 11.72 -8.85 4.34
N GLU A 232 10.79 -8.61 3.41
CA GLU A 232 9.36 -8.57 3.69
C GLU A 232 8.84 -9.95 4.13
N LYS A 233 9.24 -11.03 3.45
CA LYS A 233 8.92 -12.41 3.85
C LYS A 233 9.48 -12.74 5.23
N ALA A 234 10.69 -12.30 5.54
CA ALA A 234 11.28 -12.47 6.87
C ALA A 234 10.53 -11.67 7.94
N ALA A 235 10.13 -10.43 7.64
CA ALA A 235 9.32 -9.60 8.54
C ALA A 235 7.94 -10.21 8.79
N LYS A 236 7.21 -10.59 7.74
CA LYS A 236 5.90 -11.27 7.84
C LYS A 236 6.00 -12.62 8.56
N LYS A 237 7.07 -13.40 8.30
CA LYS A 237 7.32 -14.65 9.03
C LYS A 237 7.52 -14.38 10.53
N ARG A 238 8.36 -13.40 10.88
CA ARG A 238 8.59 -13.01 12.27
C ARG A 238 7.31 -12.52 12.94
N GLU A 239 6.53 -11.69 12.26
CA GLU A 239 5.23 -11.20 12.75
C GLU A 239 4.24 -12.36 12.97
N ARG A 240 4.17 -13.31 12.03
CA ARG A 240 3.34 -14.52 12.14
C ARG A 240 3.78 -15.42 13.29
N GLU A 241 5.08 -15.64 13.45
CA GLU A 241 5.65 -16.42 14.56
C GLU A 241 5.32 -15.75 15.91
N LEU A 242 5.44 -14.43 16.00
CA LEU A 242 5.03 -13.66 17.19
C LEU A 242 3.52 -13.79 17.46
N LYS A 243 2.69 -13.65 16.43
CA LYS A 243 1.22 -13.84 16.55
C LYS A 243 0.85 -15.27 16.96
N ILE A 244 1.53 -16.30 16.46
CA ILE A 244 1.31 -17.70 16.85
C ILE A 244 1.73 -17.92 18.32
N ALA A 245 2.91 -17.42 18.70
CA ALA A 245 3.40 -17.52 20.07
C ALA A 245 2.46 -16.83 21.07
N ALA A 246 2.00 -15.62 20.74
CA ALA A 246 1.03 -14.87 21.54
C ALA A 246 -0.29 -15.64 21.73
N LYS A 247 -0.79 -16.31 20.68
CA LYS A 247 -2.01 -17.12 20.77
C LYS A 247 -1.82 -18.46 21.49
N GLN A 248 -0.63 -19.06 21.42
CA GLN A 248 -0.32 -20.25 22.22
C GLN A 248 -0.24 -19.92 23.70
N ALA A 249 0.41 -18.81 24.05
CA ALA A 249 0.45 -18.29 25.41
C ALA A 249 -0.96 -17.99 25.95
N GLU A 250 -1.83 -17.40 25.13
CA GLU A 250 -3.23 -17.16 25.52
C GLU A 250 -4.01 -18.46 25.75
N LYS A 251 -3.82 -19.47 24.88
CA LYS A 251 -4.46 -20.79 25.05
C LYS A 251 -3.95 -21.52 26.30
N GLU A 252 -2.67 -21.43 26.61
CA GLU A 252 -2.08 -21.99 27.83
C GLU A 252 -2.63 -21.28 29.08
N ARG A 253 -2.80 -19.95 29.03
CA ARG A 253 -3.44 -19.17 30.09
C ARG A 253 -4.89 -19.61 30.33
N ILE A 254 -5.66 -19.79 29.27
CA ILE A 254 -7.05 -20.29 29.35
C ILE A 254 -7.06 -21.71 29.93
N ASN A 255 -6.18 -22.60 29.49
CA ASN A 255 -6.08 -23.96 30.02
C ASN A 255 -5.70 -23.98 31.51
N LEU A 256 -4.75 -23.14 31.93
CA LEU A 256 -4.34 -23.01 33.32
C LEU A 256 -5.49 -22.47 34.19
N ALA A 257 -6.22 -21.47 33.70
CA ALA A 257 -7.40 -20.94 34.38
C ALA A 257 -8.51 -22.00 34.49
N VAL A 258 -8.70 -22.82 33.45
CA VAL A 258 -9.63 -23.97 33.48
C VAL A 258 -9.15 -25.05 34.46
N GLU A 259 -7.86 -25.37 34.51
CA GLU A 259 -7.30 -26.33 35.47
C GLU A 259 -7.40 -25.82 36.91
N GLN A 260 -7.15 -24.54 37.16
CA GLN A 260 -7.33 -23.92 38.46
C GLN A 260 -8.81 -23.89 38.87
N ALA A 261 -9.72 -23.61 37.93
CA ALA A 261 -11.16 -23.70 38.18
C ALA A 261 -11.61 -25.14 38.48
N LEU A 262 -11.07 -26.13 37.76
CA LEU A 262 -11.31 -27.56 38.02
C LEU A 262 -10.67 -28.02 39.34
N ALA A 263 -9.52 -27.47 39.73
CA ALA A 263 -8.85 -27.77 41.00
C ALA A 263 -9.61 -27.16 42.19
N ALA A 264 -10.08 -25.92 42.06
CA ALA A 264 -10.98 -25.29 43.03
C ALA A 264 -12.31 -26.05 43.14
N GLN A 265 -12.84 -26.55 42.02
CA GLN A 265 -14.02 -27.43 42.01
C GLN A 265 -13.73 -28.78 42.69
N ARG A 266 -12.54 -29.36 42.52
CA ARG A 266 -12.10 -30.57 43.22
C ARG A 266 -11.90 -30.33 44.72
N GLU A 267 -11.39 -29.17 45.14
CA GLU A 267 -11.29 -28.78 46.55
C GLU A 267 -12.68 -28.57 47.18
N GLN A 268 -13.62 -27.96 46.45
CA GLN A 268 -15.01 -27.83 46.90
C GLN A 268 -15.72 -29.19 46.99
N LEU A 269 -15.45 -30.11 46.06
CA LEU A 269 -15.96 -31.49 46.12
C LEU A 269 -15.29 -32.30 47.26
N ALA A 270 -14.01 -32.03 47.56
CA ALA A 270 -13.29 -32.64 48.70
C ALA A 270 -13.77 -32.09 50.05
N ALA A 271 -14.14 -30.81 50.12
CA ALA A 271 -14.75 -30.19 51.31
C ALA A 271 -16.22 -30.61 51.53
N GLY A 272 -16.90 -31.11 50.49
CA GLY A 272 -18.25 -31.68 50.55
C GLY A 272 -18.32 -33.18 50.84
N ALA A 273 -17.20 -33.91 50.77
CA ALA A 273 -17.17 -35.36 50.94
C ALA A 273 -16.92 -35.78 52.41
N ALA A 274 -17.76 -35.28 53.32
CA ALA A 274 -18.12 -35.97 54.56
C ALA A 274 -19.50 -36.63 54.43
N ALA A 275 -19.79 -37.24 53.28
CA ALA A 275 -20.87 -38.21 53.11
C ALA A 275 -20.73 -38.95 51.77
N GLY A 276 -20.47 -40.26 51.84
CA GLY A 276 -20.77 -41.20 50.75
C GLY A 276 -19.68 -41.39 49.70
N GLY A 277 -19.09 -42.59 49.67
CA GLY A 277 -17.98 -42.96 48.80
C GLY A 277 -18.32 -43.33 47.35
N ALA A 278 -17.24 -43.52 46.58
CA ALA A 278 -17.08 -44.15 45.27
C ALA A 278 -17.79 -43.42 44.08
N ALA A 279 -17.17 -43.16 42.94
CA ALA A 279 -15.99 -43.75 42.31
C ALA A 279 -15.28 -42.73 41.39
N ALA A 280 -13.99 -42.95 41.21
CA ALA A 280 -13.11 -42.17 40.34
C ALA A 280 -13.27 -42.52 38.85
N ALA A 281 -12.77 -41.59 38.04
CA ALA A 281 -12.16 -41.76 36.71
C ALA A 281 -13.09 -41.90 35.49
N ALA A 282 -13.09 -40.87 34.64
CA ALA A 282 -12.51 -40.93 33.28
C ALA A 282 -12.80 -39.61 32.53
N ALA A 283 -11.75 -38.85 32.19
CA ALA A 283 -11.65 -38.03 30.97
C ALA A 283 -10.26 -37.36 30.91
N ALA A 284 -9.22 -38.17 30.75
CA ALA A 284 -8.02 -37.75 30.05
C ALA A 284 -8.14 -38.24 28.61
N GLY A 285 -8.01 -37.33 27.64
CA GLY A 285 -7.78 -37.68 26.24
C GLY A 285 -8.76 -37.04 25.24
N ALA A 286 -8.27 -36.03 24.50
CA ALA A 286 -8.20 -36.05 23.03
C ALA A 286 -7.76 -34.67 22.51
N GLY A 287 -6.45 -34.48 22.30
CA GLY A 287 -5.96 -33.43 21.42
C GLY A 287 -6.28 -33.84 19.97
N GLN A 288 -7.22 -33.16 19.32
CA GLN A 288 -7.39 -33.27 17.87
C GLN A 288 -6.10 -32.78 17.19
N VAL A 289 -5.53 -33.62 16.33
CA VAL A 289 -4.45 -33.23 15.42
C VAL A 289 -5.01 -32.24 14.41
N ARG A 290 -4.51 -31.00 14.44
CA ARG A 290 -4.91 -29.91 13.54
C ARG A 290 -4.26 -30.08 12.16
N GLY A 291 -4.94 -29.67 11.08
CA GLY A 291 -4.35 -29.53 9.73
C GLY A 291 -4.08 -30.83 8.97
N PHE A 292 -4.93 -31.85 9.16
CA PHE A 292 -4.81 -33.20 8.56
C PHE A 292 -3.44 -33.89 8.77
N GLY A 293 -2.65 -33.46 9.76
CA GLY A 293 -1.37 -34.10 10.10
C GLY A 293 -0.21 -33.78 9.15
N ILE A 294 -0.34 -32.78 8.28
CA ILE A 294 0.77 -32.31 7.42
C ILE A 294 1.68 -31.35 8.19
N ASP A 295 2.99 -31.59 8.11
CA ASP A 295 4.01 -30.65 8.57
C ASP A 295 4.27 -29.59 7.50
N TRP A 296 3.89 -28.34 7.79
CA TRP A 296 3.99 -27.20 6.87
C TRP A 296 5.29 -26.41 7.02
N THR A 297 6.19 -26.80 7.93
CA THR A 297 7.35 -26.01 8.35
C THR A 297 8.34 -25.78 7.20
N ASP A 298 8.52 -26.78 6.35
CA ASP A 298 9.47 -26.78 5.23
C ASP A 298 8.78 -26.80 3.85
N VAL A 299 7.44 -26.76 3.83
CA VAL A 299 6.65 -26.65 2.60
C VAL A 299 6.78 -25.22 2.06
N PRO A 300 7.26 -25.03 0.81
CA PRO A 300 7.40 -23.70 0.23
C PRO A 300 6.10 -22.90 0.28
N SER A 301 6.14 -21.74 0.92
CA SER A 301 5.05 -20.75 0.89
C SER A 301 5.27 -19.74 -0.25
N ARG A 302 4.23 -19.58 -1.07
CA ARG A 302 4.08 -18.53 -2.09
C ARG A 302 3.01 -17.56 -1.63
N GLU A 303 3.37 -16.29 -1.53
CA GLU A 303 2.38 -15.23 -1.31
C GLU A 303 1.67 -14.91 -2.63
N ILE A 304 0.33 -14.98 -2.66
CA ILE A 304 -0.51 -14.65 -3.80
C ILE A 304 -1.46 -13.54 -3.37
N THR A 305 -1.34 -12.36 -3.99
CA THR A 305 -2.24 -11.23 -3.72
C THR A 305 -3.48 -11.31 -4.59
N LEU A 306 -4.64 -11.52 -3.96
CA LEU A 306 -5.94 -11.44 -4.60
C LEU A 306 -6.34 -9.98 -4.68
N PHE A 307 -7.06 -9.61 -5.72
CA PHE A 307 -7.55 -8.25 -5.91
C PHE A 307 -9.04 -8.23 -6.18
N TYR A 308 -9.67 -7.12 -5.83
CA TYR A 308 -11.07 -6.86 -6.14
C TYR A 308 -11.20 -6.52 -7.64
N PRO A 309 -11.93 -7.31 -8.45
CA PRO A 309 -11.89 -7.20 -9.90
C PRO A 309 -12.91 -6.21 -10.48
N GLY A 310 -13.88 -5.74 -9.69
CA GLY A 310 -15.01 -4.98 -10.19
C GLY A 310 -15.78 -5.73 -11.29
N GLN A 311 -16.09 -5.05 -12.40
CA GLN A 311 -16.84 -5.57 -13.55
C GLN A 311 -15.92 -5.84 -14.77
N THR A 312 -14.80 -6.54 -14.55
CA THR A 312 -13.82 -6.86 -15.61
C THR A 312 -13.96 -8.29 -16.12
N SER A 313 -14.95 -8.57 -16.97
CA SER A 313 -15.14 -9.93 -17.55
C SER A 313 -14.08 -10.30 -18.61
N MET A 314 -14.13 -11.53 -19.12
CA MET A 314 -13.34 -11.96 -20.28
C MET A 314 -13.59 -11.10 -21.52
N GLU A 315 -14.83 -10.69 -21.79
CA GLU A 315 -15.14 -9.79 -22.92
C GLU A 315 -14.48 -8.42 -22.74
N TRP A 316 -14.37 -7.93 -21.50
CA TRP A 316 -13.63 -6.72 -21.19
C TRP A 316 -12.12 -6.91 -21.42
N VAL A 317 -11.55 -8.03 -20.95
CA VAL A 317 -10.12 -8.35 -21.09
C VAL A 317 -9.71 -8.50 -22.56
N MET A 318 -10.57 -9.11 -23.38
CA MET A 318 -10.33 -9.37 -24.80
C MET A 318 -10.66 -8.18 -25.71
N ASN A 319 -11.26 -7.12 -25.17
CA ASN A 319 -11.57 -5.92 -25.93
C ASN A 319 -10.47 -4.85 -25.81
N GLY A 320 -9.77 -4.57 -26.90
CA GLY A 320 -8.68 -3.58 -26.93
C GLY A 320 -9.10 -2.14 -26.58
N ARG A 321 -10.38 -1.80 -26.69
CA ARG A 321 -10.90 -0.49 -26.21
C ARG A 321 -10.94 -0.41 -24.69
N ASP A 322 -11.31 -1.51 -24.05
CA ASP A 322 -11.57 -1.57 -22.62
C ASP A 322 -10.27 -1.89 -21.85
N HIS A 323 -9.49 -2.82 -22.40
CA HIS A 323 -8.26 -3.34 -21.85
C HIS A 323 -7.08 -3.20 -22.82
N GLY A 324 -6.12 -2.34 -22.47
CA GLY A 324 -4.91 -2.13 -23.30
C GLY A 324 -4.00 -3.36 -23.45
N GLY A 325 -4.22 -4.43 -22.69
CA GLY A 325 -3.49 -5.71 -22.79
C GLY A 325 -4.18 -6.76 -23.68
N ALA A 326 -5.31 -6.45 -24.33
CA ALA A 326 -6.08 -7.41 -25.11
C ALA A 326 -5.26 -8.08 -26.23
N ARG A 327 -4.43 -7.32 -26.96
CA ARG A 327 -3.63 -7.85 -28.07
C ARG A 327 -2.52 -8.81 -27.60
N PRO A 328 -1.67 -8.45 -26.62
CA PRO A 328 -0.73 -9.40 -26.01
C PRO A 328 -1.39 -10.69 -25.51
N PHE A 329 -2.57 -10.60 -24.91
CA PHE A 329 -3.32 -11.76 -24.42
C PHE A 329 -3.84 -12.66 -25.57
N MET A 330 -4.57 -12.07 -26.53
CA MET A 330 -5.23 -12.81 -27.60
C MET A 330 -4.27 -13.33 -28.67
N LYS A 331 -3.28 -12.52 -29.04
CA LYS A 331 -2.36 -12.81 -30.16
C LYS A 331 -0.93 -13.10 -29.73
N GLY A 332 -0.51 -12.56 -28.59
CA GLY A 332 0.85 -12.75 -28.07
C GLY A 332 1.03 -14.02 -27.25
N GLY A 333 -0.07 -14.58 -26.70
CA GLY A 333 0.00 -15.73 -25.80
C GLY A 333 0.40 -15.36 -24.37
N ASP A 334 0.47 -14.07 -24.03
CA ASP A 334 0.85 -13.62 -22.70
C ASP A 334 -0.23 -14.02 -21.66
N ARG A 335 0.21 -14.48 -20.48
CA ARG A 335 -0.65 -14.78 -19.35
C ARG A 335 -0.99 -13.50 -18.58
N CYS A 336 -2.13 -13.44 -17.91
CA CYS A 336 -2.47 -12.29 -17.04
C CYS A 336 -1.40 -12.07 -15.97
N PHE A 337 -0.92 -13.16 -15.37
CA PHE A 337 0.19 -13.19 -14.41
C PHE A 337 1.45 -12.47 -14.92
N THR A 338 1.80 -12.70 -16.19
CA THR A 338 2.97 -12.12 -16.86
C THR A 338 2.97 -10.59 -16.79
N CYS A 339 1.80 -9.94 -16.88
CA CYS A 339 1.70 -8.49 -16.85
C CYS A 339 1.32 -7.93 -15.47
N HIS A 340 0.54 -8.68 -14.68
CA HIS A 340 -0.18 -8.13 -13.52
C HIS A 340 0.29 -8.62 -12.15
N ASP A 341 1.15 -9.65 -12.04
CA ASP A 341 1.57 -10.23 -10.74
C ASP A 341 2.03 -9.17 -9.72
N LYS A 342 2.77 -8.16 -10.18
CA LYS A 342 3.34 -7.10 -9.33
C LYS A 342 2.45 -5.86 -9.18
N GLU A 343 1.25 -5.84 -9.75
CA GLU A 343 0.33 -4.69 -9.69
C GLU A 343 -1.09 -5.06 -9.22
N THR A 344 -1.32 -6.28 -8.72
CA THR A 344 -2.64 -6.75 -8.26
C THR A 344 -3.24 -5.89 -7.15
N ALA A 345 -2.45 -5.50 -6.14
CA ALA A 345 -2.92 -4.61 -5.08
C ALA A 345 -3.36 -3.24 -5.63
N ASP A 346 -2.51 -2.60 -6.44
CA ASP A 346 -2.80 -1.33 -7.12
C ASP A 346 -4.03 -1.41 -8.06
N MET A 347 -4.24 -2.57 -8.69
CA MET A 347 -5.43 -2.83 -9.50
C MET A 347 -6.68 -2.84 -8.63
N GLY A 348 -6.65 -3.63 -7.55
CA GLY A 348 -7.76 -3.72 -6.59
C GLY A 348 -8.16 -2.36 -6.04
N GLU A 349 -7.17 -1.54 -5.66
CA GLU A 349 -7.38 -0.18 -5.13
C GLU A 349 -8.11 0.74 -6.14
N LYS A 350 -7.74 0.68 -7.42
CA LYS A 350 -8.43 1.46 -8.46
C LYS A 350 -9.88 1.02 -8.65
N MET A 351 -10.17 -0.27 -8.46
CA MET A 351 -11.53 -0.79 -8.58
C MET A 351 -12.37 -0.37 -7.37
N VAL A 352 -11.90 -0.58 -6.13
CA VAL A 352 -12.69 -0.24 -4.94
C VAL A 352 -12.92 1.27 -4.77
N THR A 353 -12.02 2.10 -5.31
CA THR A 353 -12.21 3.57 -5.33
C THR A 353 -13.05 4.08 -6.50
N GLY A 354 -13.56 3.20 -7.37
CA GLY A 354 -14.35 3.58 -8.54
C GLY A 354 -13.54 4.26 -9.65
N LYS A 355 -12.21 4.34 -9.53
CA LYS A 355 -11.32 4.93 -10.56
C LYS A 355 -11.30 4.11 -11.85
N LYS A 356 -11.64 2.82 -11.79
CA LYS A 356 -11.70 1.92 -12.95
C LYS A 356 -12.75 0.85 -12.72
N ALA A 357 -13.53 0.52 -13.76
CA ALA A 357 -14.36 -0.69 -13.91
C ALA A 357 -15.20 -1.14 -12.69
N GLU A 358 -15.59 -0.23 -11.81
CA GLU A 358 -16.56 -0.45 -10.73
C GLU A 358 -17.49 0.77 -10.67
N PRO A 359 -18.73 0.65 -11.16
CA PRO A 359 -19.68 1.75 -11.13
C PRO A 359 -20.30 1.98 -9.74
N THR A 360 -20.23 1.00 -8.83
CA THR A 360 -20.84 1.05 -7.50
C THR A 360 -19.82 0.68 -6.42
N PRO A 361 -18.83 1.55 -6.13
CA PRO A 361 -17.83 1.27 -5.11
C PRO A 361 -18.45 1.16 -3.71
N ILE A 362 -17.93 0.24 -2.89
CA ILE A 362 -18.33 0.05 -1.49
C ILE A 362 -17.31 0.82 -0.62
N PRO A 363 -17.71 1.92 0.06
CA PRO A 363 -16.79 2.68 0.90
C PRO A 363 -16.14 1.80 1.96
N GLY A 364 -14.82 1.91 2.15
CA GLY A 364 -14.08 1.12 3.13
C GLY A 364 -13.71 -0.30 2.70
N LYS A 365 -14.26 -0.83 1.59
CA LYS A 365 -13.93 -2.19 1.14
C LYS A 365 -12.46 -2.28 0.73
N ARG A 366 -11.73 -3.26 1.29
CA ARG A 366 -10.32 -3.50 0.95
C ARG A 366 -10.15 -3.85 -0.53
N GLY A 367 -9.15 -3.24 -1.18
CA GLY A 367 -8.84 -3.50 -2.60
C GLY A 367 -8.19 -4.86 -2.86
N SER A 368 -7.46 -5.41 -1.90
CA SER A 368 -6.69 -6.65 -2.08
C SER A 368 -6.53 -7.46 -0.81
N ILE A 369 -6.20 -8.75 -0.97
CA ILE A 369 -5.94 -9.70 0.12
C ILE A 369 -4.61 -10.42 -0.18
N PRO A 370 -3.53 -10.16 0.56
CA PRO A 370 -2.34 -10.99 0.53
C PRO A 370 -2.63 -12.35 1.16
N VAL A 371 -2.43 -13.44 0.41
CA VAL A 371 -2.69 -14.80 0.88
C VAL A 371 -1.41 -15.64 0.79
N SER A 372 -0.97 -16.22 1.91
CA SER A 372 0.08 -17.25 1.89
C SER A 372 -0.51 -18.58 1.45
N VAL A 373 0.00 -19.14 0.36
CA VAL A 373 -0.41 -20.43 -0.21
C VAL A 373 0.73 -21.44 -0.08
N GLN A 374 0.42 -22.61 0.46
CA GLN A 374 1.31 -23.77 0.54
C GLN A 374 0.58 -24.98 -0.05
N ALA A 375 1.30 -25.86 -0.73
CA ALA A 375 0.76 -27.08 -1.30
C ALA A 375 1.63 -28.28 -0.93
N ALA A 376 0.99 -29.38 -0.55
CA ALA A 376 1.64 -30.65 -0.24
C ALA A 376 0.79 -31.80 -0.79
N TYR A 377 1.39 -32.97 -0.99
CA TYR A 377 0.65 -34.15 -1.42
C TYR A 377 1.21 -35.44 -0.82
N ASP A 378 0.37 -36.44 -0.62
CA ASP A 378 0.77 -37.82 -0.28
C ASP A 378 0.41 -38.78 -1.42
N ALA A 379 0.38 -40.08 -1.16
CA ALA A 379 0.03 -41.08 -2.17
C ALA A 379 -1.40 -40.90 -2.74
N ASP A 380 -2.33 -40.35 -1.95
CA ASP A 380 -3.76 -40.36 -2.22
C ASP A 380 -4.37 -38.96 -2.30
N ASN A 381 -3.77 -37.93 -1.69
CA ASN A 381 -4.37 -36.64 -1.43
C ASN A 381 -3.46 -35.46 -1.79
N LEU A 382 -4.09 -34.40 -2.29
CA LEU A 382 -3.57 -33.04 -2.35
C LEU A 382 -4.04 -32.26 -1.12
N TYR A 383 -3.12 -31.51 -0.54
CA TYR A 383 -3.34 -30.59 0.56
C TYR A 383 -3.02 -29.17 0.12
N LEU A 384 -3.97 -28.26 0.29
CA LEU A 384 -3.79 -26.83 0.01
C LEU A 384 -4.02 -26.03 1.29
N ARG A 385 -3.04 -25.23 1.69
CA ARG A 385 -3.12 -24.37 2.86
C ARG A 385 -3.11 -22.91 2.44
N PHE A 386 -4.16 -22.19 2.85
CA PHE A 386 -4.35 -20.77 2.62
C PHE A 386 -4.34 -20.03 3.97
N GLU A 387 -3.67 -18.89 4.01
CA GLU A 387 -3.66 -18.04 5.19
C GLU A 387 -3.68 -16.56 4.82
N TRP A 388 -4.59 -15.80 5.43
CA TRP A 388 -4.72 -14.36 5.23
C TRP A 388 -5.39 -13.68 6.41
N GLU A 389 -5.16 -12.38 6.56
CA GLU A 389 -5.74 -11.54 7.61
C GLU A 389 -7.24 -11.33 7.41
N GLY A 390 -8.02 -11.60 8.46
CA GLY A 390 -9.42 -11.20 8.56
C GLY A 390 -9.53 -9.72 8.92
N THR A 391 -10.60 -9.07 8.45
CA THR A 391 -10.87 -7.65 8.75
C THR A 391 -12.24 -7.49 9.36
N ASP A 392 -12.46 -6.38 10.05
CA ASP A 392 -13.78 -5.99 10.52
C ASP A 392 -14.77 -5.76 9.38
N HIS A 393 -16.06 -5.87 9.71
CA HIS A 393 -17.11 -5.76 8.72
C HIS A 393 -17.27 -4.33 8.21
N VAL A 394 -17.26 -4.18 6.89
CA VAL A 394 -17.57 -2.91 6.21
C VAL A 394 -19.02 -2.96 5.71
N PRO A 395 -19.94 -2.16 6.28
CA PRO A 395 -21.34 -2.19 5.88
C PRO A 395 -21.54 -1.83 4.40
N VAL A 396 -22.28 -2.67 3.68
CA VAL A 396 -22.61 -2.47 2.28
C VAL A 396 -23.81 -1.51 2.19
N PRO A 397 -23.68 -0.33 1.55
CA PRO A 397 -24.69 0.73 1.62
C PRO A 397 -26.00 0.43 0.88
N PHE A 398 -26.03 -0.62 0.05
CA PHE A 398 -27.18 -1.01 -0.77
C PHE A 398 -27.82 -2.34 -0.35
N VAL A 399 -27.49 -2.86 0.85
CA VAL A 399 -28.08 -4.08 1.42
C VAL A 399 -28.58 -3.78 2.82
N ASP A 400 -29.85 -4.12 3.09
CA ASP A 400 -30.42 -4.00 4.42
C ASP A 400 -29.65 -4.88 5.42
N GLY A 401 -29.23 -4.28 6.54
CA GLY A 401 -28.36 -4.94 7.53
C GLY A 401 -26.87 -5.01 7.16
N GLY A 402 -26.45 -4.41 6.05
CA GLY A 402 -25.05 -4.20 5.66
C GLY A 402 -24.29 -5.44 5.18
N LYS A 403 -24.82 -6.66 5.36
CA LYS A 403 -24.18 -7.94 5.02
C LYS A 403 -24.84 -8.61 3.82
N MET A 404 -24.09 -8.91 2.75
CA MET A 404 -24.63 -9.59 1.56
C MET A 404 -24.93 -11.09 1.79
N ASP A 405 -24.18 -11.73 2.69
CA ASP A 405 -24.32 -13.13 3.08
C ASP A 405 -24.09 -13.26 4.59
N PRO A 406 -25.11 -12.90 5.42
CA PRO A 406 -24.96 -12.79 6.87
C PRO A 406 -24.49 -14.07 7.57
N GLU A 407 -24.78 -15.23 6.96
CA GLU A 407 -24.45 -16.54 7.52
C GLU A 407 -22.97 -16.90 7.32
N ASN A 408 -22.29 -16.31 6.34
CA ASN A 408 -20.96 -16.74 5.91
C ASN A 408 -19.97 -15.57 5.95
N PRO A 409 -19.26 -15.38 7.06
CA PRO A 409 -18.17 -14.39 7.17
C PRO A 409 -17.17 -14.47 6.03
N MET A 410 -16.84 -15.69 5.58
CA MET A 410 -16.03 -15.90 4.40
C MET A 410 -16.46 -17.11 3.58
N LYS A 411 -16.07 -17.13 2.30
CA LYS A 411 -16.09 -18.31 1.43
C LYS A 411 -14.78 -18.38 0.65
N LEU A 412 -14.20 -19.57 0.55
CA LEU A 412 -13.01 -19.83 -0.26
C LEU A 412 -13.38 -20.77 -1.40
N ALA A 413 -13.07 -20.39 -2.63
CA ALA A 413 -13.26 -21.23 -3.81
C ALA A 413 -11.93 -21.46 -4.55
N VAL A 414 -11.67 -22.69 -4.96
CA VAL A 414 -10.49 -23.09 -5.74
C VAL A 414 -10.96 -23.68 -7.05
N MET A 415 -10.31 -23.33 -8.16
CA MET A 415 -10.52 -23.98 -9.44
C MET A 415 -9.26 -24.61 -9.99
N LEU A 416 -9.44 -25.77 -10.63
CA LEU A 416 -8.40 -26.52 -11.32
C LEU A 416 -8.82 -26.77 -12.77
N ALA A 417 -7.88 -26.69 -13.70
CA ALA A 417 -8.11 -27.00 -15.12
C ALA A 417 -6.86 -27.57 -15.78
N THR A 418 -7.01 -28.17 -16.96
CA THR A 418 -5.88 -28.50 -17.84
C THR A 418 -5.66 -27.38 -18.87
N ASP A 419 -4.60 -27.45 -19.66
CA ASP A 419 -4.33 -26.51 -20.76
C ASP A 419 -5.23 -26.73 -21.99
N GLN A 420 -6.08 -27.74 -21.94
CA GLN A 420 -7.03 -28.03 -23.01
C GLN A 420 -8.24 -27.10 -22.96
N VAL A 421 -8.52 -26.50 -21.80
CA VAL A 421 -9.55 -25.47 -21.66
C VAL A 421 -9.01 -24.14 -22.18
N GLU A 422 -9.71 -23.54 -23.13
CA GLU A 422 -9.36 -22.30 -23.81
C GLU A 422 -9.14 -21.18 -22.78
N TYR A 423 -7.94 -20.58 -22.85
CA TYR A 423 -7.44 -19.54 -21.94
C TYR A 423 -7.20 -19.97 -20.50
N ALA A 424 -7.40 -21.22 -20.08
CA ALA A 424 -7.11 -21.61 -18.70
C ALA A 424 -5.63 -21.39 -18.34
N ASP A 425 -4.73 -21.62 -19.30
CA ASP A 425 -3.28 -21.38 -19.22
C ASP A 425 -2.93 -19.89 -19.00
N ARG A 426 -3.73 -18.97 -19.56
CA ARG A 426 -3.47 -17.52 -19.55
C ARG A 426 -4.27 -16.74 -18.52
N ALA A 427 -5.52 -17.12 -18.33
CA ALA A 427 -6.53 -16.39 -17.58
C ALA A 427 -6.97 -17.14 -16.30
N GLY A 428 -6.69 -18.44 -16.18
CA GLY A 428 -7.14 -19.26 -15.05
C GLY A 428 -8.65 -19.17 -14.85
N CYS A 429 -9.09 -18.98 -13.60
CA CYS A 429 -10.49 -18.86 -13.20
C CYS A 429 -11.22 -17.68 -13.88
N TRP A 430 -10.49 -16.73 -14.46
CA TRP A 430 -11.08 -15.61 -15.18
C TRP A 430 -11.81 -16.05 -16.43
N GLY A 431 -11.37 -17.15 -17.06
CA GLY A 431 -11.98 -17.71 -18.26
C GLY A 431 -13.47 -17.98 -18.12
N THR A 432 -13.97 -18.11 -16.88
CA THR A 432 -15.38 -18.35 -16.59
C THR A 432 -16.19 -17.09 -16.24
N CYS A 433 -15.57 -15.91 -16.25
CA CYS A 433 -16.18 -14.64 -15.86
C CYS A 433 -16.66 -13.89 -17.10
N HIS A 434 -17.98 -13.81 -17.31
CA HIS A 434 -18.58 -13.21 -18.49
C HIS A 434 -19.42 -11.96 -18.17
N HIS A 435 -19.59 -11.07 -19.15
CA HIS A 435 -20.34 -9.82 -18.99
C HIS A 435 -21.85 -10.05 -18.75
N ASP A 436 -22.37 -11.21 -19.12
CA ASP A 436 -23.77 -11.63 -19.01
C ASP A 436 -24.05 -12.52 -17.79
N LEU A 437 -23.10 -12.67 -16.86
CA LEU A 437 -23.34 -13.37 -15.60
C LEU A 437 -24.26 -12.56 -14.69
N ARG A 438 -24.91 -13.23 -13.74
CA ARG A 438 -25.69 -12.54 -12.71
C ARG A 438 -24.86 -11.45 -12.03
N THR A 439 -25.47 -10.29 -11.82
CA THR A 439 -24.84 -9.07 -11.26
C THR A 439 -23.80 -8.38 -12.16
N MET A 440 -23.58 -8.85 -13.39
CA MET A 440 -22.72 -8.18 -14.40
C MET A 440 -23.55 -7.32 -15.37
N PRO A 441 -22.93 -6.37 -16.11
CA PRO A 441 -23.65 -5.34 -16.86
C PRO A 441 -24.67 -5.85 -17.88
N ASP A 442 -24.37 -6.94 -18.57
CA ASP A 442 -25.20 -7.48 -19.66
C ASP A 442 -26.03 -8.69 -19.23
N THR A 443 -26.23 -8.90 -17.92
CA THR A 443 -27.09 -9.97 -17.39
C THR A 443 -28.45 -9.99 -18.11
N PRO A 444 -28.94 -11.16 -18.54
CA PRO A 444 -30.28 -11.25 -19.10
C PRO A 444 -31.31 -11.01 -18.01
N ASP A 445 -32.39 -10.30 -18.37
CA ASP A 445 -33.57 -10.20 -17.52
C ASP A 445 -34.43 -11.47 -17.62
N GLN A 446 -35.45 -11.56 -16.76
CA GLN A 446 -36.33 -12.73 -16.70
C GLN A 446 -37.11 -12.95 -18.00
N ALA A 447 -37.43 -11.89 -18.76
CA ALA A 447 -38.13 -12.02 -20.03
C ALA A 447 -37.20 -12.64 -21.10
N ALA A 448 -35.94 -12.21 -21.16
CA ALA A 448 -34.93 -12.80 -22.03
C ALA A 448 -34.62 -14.26 -21.67
N ILE A 449 -34.57 -14.58 -20.37
CA ILE A 449 -34.43 -15.96 -19.88
C ILE A 449 -35.61 -16.81 -20.35
N ALA A 450 -36.84 -16.38 -20.10
CA ALA A 450 -38.05 -17.10 -20.52
C ALA A 450 -38.11 -17.30 -22.04
N ALA A 451 -37.75 -16.29 -22.83
CA ALA A 451 -37.77 -16.36 -24.28
C ALA A 451 -36.69 -17.30 -24.88
N SER A 452 -35.64 -17.64 -24.12
CA SER A 452 -34.55 -18.49 -24.62
C SER A 452 -34.91 -19.97 -24.74
N GLY A 453 -35.91 -20.44 -23.97
CA GLY A 453 -36.24 -21.86 -23.85
C GLY A 453 -35.13 -22.70 -23.18
N LEU A 454 -34.17 -22.07 -22.51
CA LEU A 454 -33.03 -22.77 -21.90
C LEU A 454 -33.23 -23.16 -20.44
N SER A 455 -34.35 -22.78 -19.81
CA SER A 455 -34.63 -23.09 -18.39
C SER A 455 -34.73 -24.60 -18.11
N ASP A 456 -35.05 -25.42 -19.10
CA ASP A 456 -35.06 -26.89 -18.97
C ASP A 456 -33.66 -27.50 -19.07
N ARG A 457 -32.67 -26.72 -19.53
CA ARG A 457 -31.29 -27.16 -19.78
C ARG A 457 -30.27 -26.53 -18.83
N LEU A 458 -30.56 -25.36 -18.27
CA LEU A 458 -29.70 -24.59 -17.38
C LEU A 458 -30.47 -24.18 -16.13
N ASN A 459 -29.80 -24.22 -14.97
CA ASN A 459 -30.30 -23.62 -13.74
C ASN A 459 -30.14 -22.09 -13.80
N LEU A 460 -31.25 -21.41 -14.09
CA LEU A 460 -31.33 -19.95 -14.25
C LEU A 460 -32.12 -19.25 -13.13
N THR A 461 -32.43 -19.97 -12.04
CA THR A 461 -33.21 -19.44 -10.91
C THR A 461 -32.61 -18.15 -10.34
N ASP A 462 -31.28 -18.12 -10.17
CA ASP A 462 -30.53 -16.96 -9.69
C ASP A 462 -29.87 -16.15 -10.82
N GLY A 463 -30.34 -16.35 -12.06
CA GLY A 463 -29.73 -15.84 -13.29
C GLY A 463 -28.54 -16.67 -13.78
N VAL A 464 -27.86 -16.17 -14.81
CA VAL A 464 -26.76 -16.89 -15.47
C VAL A 464 -25.57 -17.04 -14.52
N THR A 465 -25.11 -18.28 -14.35
CA THR A 465 -23.92 -18.61 -13.57
C THR A 465 -22.69 -18.81 -14.47
N LYS A 466 -21.52 -19.06 -13.88
CA LYS A 466 -20.26 -19.20 -14.61
C LYS A 466 -20.37 -20.29 -15.68
N TYR A 467 -19.76 -20.07 -16.84
CA TYR A 467 -19.66 -21.02 -17.95
C TYR A 467 -18.33 -20.79 -18.70
N ILE A 468 -17.97 -21.67 -19.64
CA ILE A 468 -16.79 -21.53 -20.50
C ILE A 468 -17.13 -21.63 -21.99
N LYS A 469 -16.16 -21.24 -22.84
CA LYS A 469 -16.33 -21.10 -24.29
C LYS A 469 -16.67 -22.42 -24.98
N GLU A 470 -16.20 -23.54 -24.45
CA GLU A 470 -16.36 -24.89 -24.95
C GLU A 470 -17.83 -25.30 -24.96
N SER A 471 -18.61 -24.82 -24.01
CA SER A 471 -20.06 -25.05 -23.97
C SER A 471 -20.87 -24.16 -24.94
N ARG A 472 -20.21 -23.21 -25.62
CA ARG A 472 -20.87 -22.17 -26.44
C ARG A 472 -20.45 -22.24 -27.90
N THR A 473 -21.41 -22.11 -28.81
CA THR A 473 -21.12 -21.95 -30.25
C THR A 473 -20.42 -20.62 -30.54
N LYS A 474 -20.72 -19.57 -29.77
CA LYS A 474 -20.13 -18.23 -29.94
C LYS A 474 -20.15 -17.42 -28.63
N ILE A 475 -19.14 -16.58 -28.45
CA ILE A 475 -19.11 -15.49 -27.44
C ILE A 475 -19.01 -14.15 -28.16
N GLU A 476 -19.90 -13.21 -27.85
CA GLU A 476 -19.85 -11.85 -28.34
C GLU A 476 -18.95 -10.99 -27.44
N VAL A 477 -17.72 -10.75 -27.89
CA VAL A 477 -16.72 -9.97 -27.12
C VAL A 477 -16.95 -8.46 -27.22
N LYS A 478 -17.38 -7.96 -28.38
CA LYS A 478 -17.34 -6.51 -28.65
C LYS A 478 -18.61 -5.80 -28.23
N GLY A 479 -19.76 -6.46 -28.29
CA GLY A 479 -21.07 -5.85 -27.99
C GLY A 479 -21.45 -4.74 -28.98
N ARG A 480 -20.98 -4.83 -30.24
CA ARG A 480 -21.20 -3.77 -31.25
C ARG A 480 -22.65 -3.79 -31.75
N ARG A 481 -23.14 -2.60 -32.14
CA ARG A 481 -24.47 -2.41 -32.77
C ARG A 481 -25.64 -2.84 -31.87
N GLY A 482 -25.55 -2.54 -30.57
CA GLY A 482 -26.59 -2.87 -29.58
C GLY A 482 -26.63 -4.33 -29.16
N LYS A 483 -25.65 -5.16 -29.56
CA LYS A 483 -25.53 -6.53 -29.07
C LYS A 483 -25.00 -6.53 -27.64
N LYS A 484 -25.64 -7.31 -26.76
CA LYS A 484 -25.10 -7.62 -25.43
C LYS A 484 -23.85 -8.49 -25.56
N ARG A 485 -22.87 -8.28 -24.67
CA ARG A 485 -21.65 -9.10 -24.60
C ARG A 485 -21.93 -10.41 -23.87
N GLY A 486 -21.10 -11.41 -24.15
CA GLY A 486 -21.25 -12.77 -23.64
C GLY A 486 -21.90 -13.70 -24.66
N GLY A 487 -22.43 -14.82 -24.18
CA GLY A 487 -22.98 -15.87 -25.02
C GLY A 487 -23.75 -16.93 -24.22
N TRP A 488 -24.37 -16.54 -23.11
CA TRP A 488 -25.15 -17.44 -22.27
C TRP A 488 -26.22 -18.23 -23.05
N ASP A 489 -26.81 -17.62 -24.08
CA ASP A 489 -27.87 -18.19 -24.91
C ASP A 489 -27.34 -18.99 -26.11
N LYS A 490 -26.02 -19.01 -26.34
CA LYS A 490 -25.38 -19.69 -27.49
C LYS A 490 -24.92 -21.10 -27.13
N LEU A 491 -25.73 -21.80 -26.34
CA LEU A 491 -25.45 -23.13 -25.82
C LEU A 491 -25.30 -24.17 -26.95
N LYS A 492 -24.26 -25.01 -26.87
CA LYS A 492 -24.09 -26.18 -27.77
C LYS A 492 -25.18 -27.25 -27.53
N SER A 493 -25.22 -28.29 -28.37
CA SER A 493 -26.11 -29.43 -28.14
C SER A 493 -25.74 -30.19 -26.85
N PRO A 494 -26.68 -30.91 -26.21
CA PRO A 494 -26.38 -31.74 -25.04
C PRO A 494 -25.25 -32.75 -25.30
N GLU A 495 -25.22 -33.35 -26.49
CA GLU A 495 -24.23 -34.35 -26.89
C GLU A 495 -22.83 -33.74 -26.98
N GLU A 496 -22.72 -32.53 -27.54
CA GLU A 496 -21.45 -31.81 -27.57
C GLU A 496 -20.99 -31.43 -26.17
N ILE A 497 -21.87 -30.94 -25.30
CA ILE A 497 -21.52 -30.58 -23.91
C ILE A 497 -21.04 -31.81 -23.14
N GLN A 498 -21.73 -32.94 -23.31
CA GLN A 498 -21.33 -34.21 -22.72
C GLN A 498 -19.95 -34.66 -23.24
N ALA A 499 -19.68 -34.49 -24.53
CA ALA A 499 -18.36 -34.79 -25.09
C ALA A 499 -17.26 -33.90 -24.50
N GLU A 500 -17.50 -32.59 -24.32
CA GLU A 500 -16.54 -31.69 -23.67
C GLU A 500 -16.24 -32.15 -22.22
N LEU A 501 -17.25 -32.61 -21.48
CA LEU A 501 -17.09 -33.15 -20.13
C LEU A 501 -16.24 -34.42 -20.12
N GLU A 502 -16.49 -35.35 -21.05
CA GLU A 502 -15.75 -36.60 -21.22
C GLU A 502 -14.29 -36.38 -21.63
N THR A 503 -14.02 -35.35 -22.45
CA THR A 503 -12.66 -34.94 -22.84
C THR A 503 -11.98 -34.04 -21.82
N ARG A 504 -12.57 -33.85 -20.64
CA ARG A 504 -12.03 -33.04 -19.53
C ARG A 504 -11.85 -31.56 -19.85
N HIS A 505 -12.68 -31.02 -20.73
CA HIS A 505 -12.75 -29.58 -20.99
C HIS A 505 -13.72 -28.91 -20.02
N PHE A 506 -13.35 -28.87 -18.74
CA PHE A 506 -14.11 -28.20 -17.68
C PHE A 506 -13.16 -27.61 -16.65
N LEU A 507 -13.65 -26.71 -15.79
CA LEU A 507 -12.94 -26.31 -14.59
C LEU A 507 -13.54 -27.02 -13.40
N ASP A 508 -12.74 -27.84 -12.72
CA ASP A 508 -13.05 -28.41 -11.42
C ASP A 508 -13.14 -27.27 -10.39
N LEU A 509 -14.15 -27.29 -9.53
CA LEU A 509 -14.50 -26.21 -8.61
C LEU A 509 -14.81 -26.76 -7.20
N LEU A 510 -13.97 -26.37 -6.25
CA LEU A 510 -14.16 -26.62 -4.83
C LEU A 510 -14.57 -25.32 -4.14
N ARG A 511 -15.55 -25.35 -3.23
CA ARG A 511 -15.92 -24.18 -2.42
C ARG A 511 -16.22 -24.56 -0.97
N TYR A 512 -15.62 -23.82 -0.07
CA TYR A 512 -15.90 -23.84 1.37
C TYR A 512 -16.69 -22.59 1.78
N LYS A 513 -17.68 -22.75 2.65
CA LYS A 513 -18.44 -21.66 3.27
C LYS A 513 -18.29 -21.72 4.80
N SER A 514 -17.85 -20.64 5.43
CA SER A 514 -17.48 -20.66 6.86
C SER A 514 -18.63 -20.78 7.84
N GLY A 515 -19.87 -20.45 7.45
CA GLY A 515 -20.99 -20.34 8.39
C GLY A 515 -21.29 -21.64 9.13
N GLN A 516 -21.62 -22.68 8.38
CA GLN A 516 -21.89 -24.03 8.91
C GLN A 516 -20.79 -25.04 8.52
N GLY A 517 -19.67 -24.56 7.96
CA GLY A 517 -18.59 -25.41 7.47
C GLY A 517 -18.96 -26.21 6.21
N GLU A 518 -19.85 -25.69 5.38
CA GLU A 518 -20.35 -26.37 4.18
C GLU A 518 -19.25 -26.48 3.10
N THR A 519 -19.04 -27.69 2.56
CA THR A 519 -18.18 -27.94 1.40
C THR A 519 -19.02 -28.26 0.17
N GLN A 520 -18.57 -27.79 -0.99
CA GLN A 520 -19.25 -27.94 -2.27
C GLN A 520 -18.24 -28.28 -3.35
N ASP A 521 -18.47 -29.39 -4.03
CA ASP A 521 -17.56 -29.97 -5.01
C ASP A 521 -18.31 -30.23 -6.33
N GLY A 522 -17.79 -29.66 -7.42
CA GLY A 522 -18.41 -29.71 -8.73
C GLY A 522 -17.54 -29.06 -9.79
N TYR A 523 -18.14 -28.52 -10.84
CA TYR A 523 -17.40 -28.02 -12.01
C TYR A 523 -18.10 -26.86 -12.72
N VAL A 524 -17.36 -26.22 -13.61
CA VAL A 524 -17.86 -25.22 -14.55
C VAL A 524 -17.63 -25.69 -15.97
N LEU A 525 -18.73 -25.83 -16.72
CA LEU A 525 -18.73 -26.07 -18.16
C LEU A 525 -19.79 -25.18 -18.83
N GLU A 526 -21.02 -25.64 -18.89
CA GLU A 526 -22.15 -24.92 -19.47
C GLU A 526 -22.85 -24.00 -18.46
N GLN A 527 -22.68 -24.34 -17.20
CA GLN A 527 -23.08 -23.61 -16.00
C GLN A 527 -22.17 -24.04 -14.84
N ARG A 528 -22.38 -23.43 -13.68
CA ARG A 528 -21.70 -23.81 -12.45
C ARG A 528 -22.50 -24.88 -11.69
N HIS A 529 -21.93 -26.07 -11.60
CA HIS A 529 -22.37 -27.15 -10.72
C HIS A 529 -21.62 -27.07 -9.39
N MET A 530 -22.31 -27.26 -8.27
CA MET A 530 -21.74 -27.16 -6.91
C MET A 530 -21.90 -28.47 -6.12
N SER A 531 -22.29 -29.55 -6.80
CA SER A 531 -22.48 -30.88 -6.24
C SER A 531 -22.16 -31.93 -7.30
N GLY A 532 -21.94 -33.17 -6.86
CA GLY A 532 -21.68 -34.32 -7.74
C GLY A 532 -20.21 -34.75 -7.83
N GLY A 533 -19.29 -33.94 -7.30
CA GLY A 533 -17.88 -34.31 -7.16
C GLY A 533 -17.62 -35.33 -6.04
N GLU A 534 -16.36 -35.79 -5.95
CA GLU A 534 -15.86 -36.79 -4.99
C GLU A 534 -15.92 -36.30 -3.54
N GLY A 535 -15.93 -34.99 -3.36
CA GLY A 535 -15.89 -34.30 -2.09
C GLY A 535 -14.46 -34.02 -1.63
N PHE A 536 -14.36 -33.10 -0.69
CA PHE A 536 -13.11 -32.74 -0.04
C PHE A 536 -13.37 -32.35 1.41
N GLU A 537 -12.32 -32.47 2.23
CA GLU A 537 -12.36 -32.13 3.64
C GLU A 537 -11.71 -30.75 3.85
N VAL A 538 -12.22 -29.99 4.82
CA VAL A 538 -11.68 -28.68 5.17
C VAL A 538 -11.47 -28.56 6.67
N ASP A 539 -10.31 -28.06 7.05
CA ASP A 539 -10.01 -27.55 8.39
C ASP A 539 -9.81 -26.04 8.26
N ALA A 540 -10.84 -25.28 8.65
CA ALA A 540 -10.85 -23.82 8.59
C ALA A 540 -11.02 -23.23 9.98
N ARG A 541 -10.18 -22.26 10.31
CA ARG A 541 -10.15 -21.65 11.64
C ARG A 541 -9.60 -20.24 11.60
N GLN A 542 -9.85 -19.49 12.66
CA GLN A 542 -9.17 -18.23 12.90
C GLN A 542 -8.01 -18.42 13.88
N GLU A 543 -6.80 -18.09 13.45
CA GLU A 543 -5.56 -18.14 14.25
C GLU A 543 -4.79 -16.84 13.96
N GLY A 544 -4.22 -16.20 14.97
CA GLY A 544 -3.50 -14.93 14.78
C GLY A 544 -4.32 -13.70 14.32
N GLY A 545 -5.65 -13.78 14.17
CA GLY A 545 -6.43 -12.75 13.43
C GLY A 545 -6.51 -13.07 11.93
N ASN A 546 -5.85 -14.16 11.52
CA ASN A 546 -5.87 -14.70 10.19
C ASN A 546 -6.90 -15.82 10.09
N TRP A 547 -7.52 -15.94 8.94
CA TRP A 547 -8.08 -17.21 8.50
C TRP A 547 -6.95 -18.15 8.13
N VAL A 548 -6.99 -19.37 8.64
CA VAL A 548 -6.15 -20.50 8.23
C VAL A 548 -7.09 -21.58 7.72
N VAL A 549 -6.99 -21.89 6.43
CA VAL A 549 -7.83 -22.89 5.77
C VAL A 549 -6.94 -23.94 5.12
N VAL A 550 -7.09 -25.20 5.54
CA VAL A 550 -6.45 -26.36 4.93
C VAL A 550 -7.53 -27.16 4.22
N MET A 551 -7.38 -27.39 2.92
CA MET A 551 -8.24 -28.24 2.11
C MET A 551 -7.51 -29.54 1.80
N LYS A 552 -8.17 -30.68 1.99
CA LYS A 552 -7.69 -32.01 1.63
C LYS A 552 -8.62 -32.60 0.57
N ARG A 553 -8.08 -32.87 -0.60
CA ARG A 553 -8.80 -33.44 -1.75
C ARG A 553 -8.06 -34.66 -2.26
N LYS A 554 -8.77 -35.70 -2.69
CA LYS A 554 -8.15 -36.87 -3.33
C LYS A 554 -7.45 -36.46 -4.64
N LEU A 555 -6.33 -37.09 -4.95
CA LEU A 555 -5.63 -36.92 -6.22
C LEU A 555 -6.42 -37.56 -7.36
N LYS A 556 -7.00 -38.75 -7.12
CA LYS A 556 -7.78 -39.49 -8.10
C LYS A 556 -9.28 -39.35 -7.83
N SER A 557 -10.04 -39.06 -8.87
CA SER A 557 -11.50 -39.05 -8.84
C SER A 557 -12.04 -39.72 -10.11
N ASP A 558 -13.11 -40.49 -9.94
CA ASP A 558 -13.90 -41.08 -11.03
C ASP A 558 -15.19 -40.31 -11.31
N LYS A 559 -15.42 -39.20 -10.59
CA LYS A 559 -16.63 -38.40 -10.73
C LYS A 559 -16.56 -37.49 -11.96
N PRO A 560 -17.65 -37.39 -12.74
CA PRO A 560 -17.74 -36.42 -13.83
C PRO A 560 -17.58 -34.99 -13.29
N GLY A 561 -16.65 -34.23 -13.88
CA GLY A 561 -16.37 -32.87 -13.44
C GLY A 561 -15.24 -32.73 -12.41
N ASP A 562 -14.63 -33.84 -11.99
CA ASP A 562 -13.44 -33.81 -11.13
C ASP A 562 -12.17 -34.16 -11.91
N LEU A 563 -11.10 -33.40 -11.69
CA LEU A 563 -9.81 -33.68 -12.28
C LEU A 563 -9.00 -34.70 -11.47
N SER A 564 -8.61 -35.80 -12.10
CA SER A 564 -7.53 -36.63 -11.56
C SER A 564 -6.19 -35.91 -11.74
N LEU A 565 -5.50 -35.66 -10.63
CA LEU A 565 -4.23 -34.96 -10.56
C LEU A 565 -3.09 -35.98 -10.44
N GLU A 566 -2.12 -35.87 -11.35
CA GLU A 566 -1.00 -36.81 -11.44
C GLU A 566 0.33 -36.05 -11.38
N PRO A 567 1.33 -36.60 -10.65
CA PRO A 567 2.68 -36.07 -10.70
C PRO A 567 3.24 -35.99 -12.13
N GLY A 568 3.99 -34.94 -12.43
CA GLY A 568 4.54 -34.68 -13.76
C GLY A 568 3.62 -33.89 -14.72
N THR A 569 2.38 -33.63 -14.32
CA THR A 569 1.46 -32.75 -15.07
C THR A 569 1.33 -31.38 -14.40
N LEU A 570 1.31 -30.30 -15.18
CA LEU A 570 1.01 -28.96 -14.71
C LEU A 570 -0.48 -28.65 -14.90
N TYR A 571 -1.12 -28.22 -13.82
CA TYR A 571 -2.54 -27.87 -13.80
C TYR A 571 -2.71 -26.37 -13.65
N ASN A 572 -3.72 -25.80 -14.29
CA ASN A 572 -4.11 -24.42 -14.07
C ASN A 572 -4.80 -24.32 -12.71
N PHE A 573 -4.33 -23.39 -11.89
CA PHE A 573 -4.78 -23.18 -10.52
C PHE A 573 -5.13 -21.71 -10.31
N GLY A 574 -6.26 -21.47 -9.66
CA GLY A 574 -6.59 -20.15 -9.14
C GLY A 574 -7.70 -20.25 -8.11
N PHE A 575 -7.90 -19.18 -7.38
CA PHE A 575 -8.82 -19.18 -6.26
C PHE A 575 -9.42 -17.79 -6.00
N ALA A 576 -10.52 -17.78 -5.26
CA ALA A 576 -11.27 -16.58 -4.92
C ALA A 576 -11.72 -16.63 -3.46
N ILE A 577 -11.75 -15.46 -2.84
CA ILE A 577 -12.22 -15.28 -1.48
C ILE A 577 -13.36 -14.27 -1.50
N HIS A 578 -14.54 -14.73 -1.11
CA HIS A 578 -15.60 -13.84 -0.65
C HIS A 578 -15.32 -13.56 0.82
N ASP A 579 -14.70 -12.43 1.09
CA ASP A 579 -14.42 -11.97 2.45
C ASP A 579 -15.49 -10.98 2.91
N ASP A 580 -15.58 -10.75 4.21
CA ASP A 580 -16.45 -9.73 4.80
C ASP A 580 -17.94 -9.90 4.39
N TYR A 581 -18.47 -11.11 4.59
CA TYR A 581 -19.87 -11.45 4.28
C TYR A 581 -20.28 -11.15 2.83
N SER A 582 -19.30 -11.02 1.92
CA SER A 582 -19.58 -10.64 0.54
C SER A 582 -20.19 -11.79 -0.27
N ASN A 583 -20.90 -11.45 -1.33
CA ASN A 583 -21.51 -12.43 -2.22
C ASN A 583 -21.39 -12.00 -3.69
N ALA A 584 -21.78 -12.89 -4.60
CA ALA A 584 -21.81 -12.64 -6.04
C ALA A 584 -20.46 -12.10 -6.58
N ARG A 585 -20.47 -11.01 -7.36
CA ARG A 585 -19.25 -10.44 -7.96
C ARG A 585 -18.32 -9.73 -6.96
N PHE A 586 -18.73 -9.54 -5.71
CA PHE A 586 -18.02 -8.70 -4.75
C PHE A 586 -16.85 -9.36 -4.00
N HIS A 587 -16.21 -10.35 -4.65
CA HIS A 587 -15.09 -11.14 -4.12
C HIS A 587 -13.74 -10.65 -4.59
N HIS A 588 -12.69 -11.12 -3.93
CA HIS A 588 -11.31 -11.00 -4.40
C HIS A 588 -10.91 -12.28 -5.12
N VAL A 589 -10.08 -12.14 -6.15
CA VAL A 589 -9.72 -13.24 -7.05
C VAL A 589 -8.24 -13.20 -7.40
N SER A 590 -7.65 -14.39 -7.57
CA SER A 590 -6.26 -14.54 -7.99
C SER A 590 -6.11 -14.39 -9.51
N LEU A 591 -4.88 -14.15 -9.98
CA LEU A 591 -4.52 -14.44 -11.38
C LEU A 591 -4.47 -15.98 -11.60
N GLY A 592 -4.24 -16.42 -12.84
CA GLY A 592 -4.05 -17.84 -13.16
C GLY A 592 -2.60 -18.28 -12.96
N TYR A 593 -2.41 -19.34 -12.16
CA TYR A 593 -1.11 -19.94 -11.81
C TYR A 593 -1.04 -21.39 -12.28
N LYS A 594 0.16 -21.98 -12.27
CA LYS A 594 0.40 -23.40 -12.46
C LYS A 594 0.61 -24.09 -11.12
N LEU A 595 -0.18 -25.13 -10.87
CA LEU A 595 0.03 -26.12 -9.83
C LEU A 595 0.79 -27.31 -10.42
N GLY A 596 1.89 -27.70 -9.80
CA GLY A 596 2.65 -28.90 -10.16
C GLY A 596 3.00 -29.71 -8.92
N PHE A 597 3.50 -30.92 -9.13
CA PHE A 597 3.94 -31.84 -8.08
C PHE A 597 5.44 -32.07 -8.22
N ASP A 598 6.20 -31.65 -7.22
CA ASP A 598 7.67 -31.64 -7.23
C ASP A 598 8.27 -31.05 -8.53
N SER A 599 7.68 -29.97 -9.04
CA SER A 599 8.05 -29.31 -10.29
C SER A 599 8.53 -27.88 -10.04
N GLU A 600 9.72 -27.56 -10.53
CA GLU A 600 10.28 -26.20 -10.48
C GLU A 600 9.63 -25.25 -11.48
N ASP A 601 8.96 -25.78 -12.50
CA ASP A 601 8.24 -25.01 -13.53
C ASP A 601 6.86 -24.51 -13.02
N ALA A 602 6.41 -24.98 -11.86
CA ALA A 602 5.15 -24.60 -11.26
C ALA A 602 5.27 -23.36 -10.37
N GLU A 603 4.32 -22.41 -10.51
CA GLU A 603 4.28 -21.26 -9.61
C GLU A 603 3.76 -21.62 -8.20
N VAL A 604 2.95 -22.67 -8.09
CA VAL A 604 2.54 -23.31 -6.84
C VAL A 604 2.99 -24.77 -6.91
N ASN A 605 4.03 -25.12 -6.15
CA ASN A 605 4.57 -26.48 -6.17
C ASN A 605 4.07 -27.28 -4.96
N ALA A 606 3.32 -28.35 -5.22
CA ALA A 606 2.94 -29.32 -4.21
C ALA A 606 4.12 -30.26 -3.93
N VAL A 607 4.59 -30.28 -2.69
CA VAL A 607 5.73 -31.12 -2.27
C VAL A 607 5.24 -32.38 -1.56
N LYS A 608 5.93 -33.51 -1.79
CA LYS A 608 5.51 -34.78 -1.18
C LYS A 608 5.66 -34.77 0.35
N ARG A 609 4.59 -35.01 1.11
CA ARG A 609 4.57 -35.07 2.58
C ARG A 609 3.56 -36.10 3.07
N GLU A 610 3.99 -37.01 3.95
CA GLU A 610 3.11 -38.00 4.57
C GLU A 610 2.32 -37.38 5.74
N ALA A 611 1.01 -37.61 5.78
CA ALA A 611 0.16 -37.18 6.89
C ALA A 611 0.41 -38.04 8.15
N LYS A 612 0.71 -37.40 9.29
CA LYS A 612 0.83 -38.11 10.58
C LYS A 612 -0.58 -38.46 11.09
N VAL A 613 -0.90 -39.76 11.14
CA VAL A 613 -2.22 -40.29 11.54
C VAL A 613 -2.52 -39.96 13.01
N ALA A 614 -3.72 -39.42 13.28
CA ALA A 614 -4.29 -39.24 14.61
C ALA A 614 -5.27 -40.37 14.96
N PRO A 615 -5.38 -40.83 16.22
CA PRO A 615 -6.39 -41.83 16.62
C PRO A 615 -7.80 -41.23 16.66
N ALA A 616 -8.80 -41.99 16.20
CA ALA A 616 -10.20 -41.56 16.09
C ALA A 616 -10.92 -41.47 17.46
N PRO A 617 -11.73 -40.43 17.73
CA PRO A 617 -12.63 -40.41 18.88
C PRO A 617 -14.02 -40.98 18.55
N ALA A 618 -14.62 -41.66 19.53
CA ALA A 618 -15.93 -42.27 19.46
C ALA A 618 -17.09 -41.27 19.68
N THR A 619 -18.23 -41.57 19.05
CA THR A 619 -19.49 -40.80 19.00
C THR A 619 -20.36 -40.95 20.25
N VAL A 620 -20.92 -39.85 20.78
CA VAL A 620 -22.13 -39.84 21.66
C VAL A 620 -22.97 -38.57 21.36
N PRO A 621 -24.32 -38.63 21.35
CA PRO A 621 -25.18 -37.67 20.65
C PRO A 621 -25.66 -36.46 21.47
N ALA A 622 -26.18 -35.48 20.74
CA ALA A 622 -26.64 -34.16 21.17
C ALA A 622 -27.99 -34.14 21.91
N ALA A 623 -28.13 -33.23 22.90
CA ALA A 623 -29.42 -32.59 23.23
C ALA A 623 -29.28 -31.33 24.11
N ALA A 624 -29.93 -30.26 23.63
CA ALA A 624 -30.68 -29.21 24.32
C ALA A 624 -29.99 -28.11 25.16
N ALA A 625 -30.11 -26.90 24.63
CA ALA A 625 -29.97 -25.61 25.30
C ALA A 625 -31.20 -25.24 26.14
N ALA A 626 -31.01 -24.36 27.15
CA ALA A 626 -31.77 -23.11 27.40
C ALA A 626 -32.00 -22.78 28.90
N ALA A 627 -32.07 -21.47 29.16
CA ALA A 627 -32.76 -20.74 30.24
C ALA A 627 -32.02 -20.41 31.56
N ALA A 628 -31.38 -19.23 31.53
CA ALA A 628 -31.72 -17.99 32.25
C ALA A 628 -31.99 -17.97 33.79
N ALA A 629 -31.28 -17.01 34.41
CA ALA A 629 -31.76 -15.94 35.31
C ALA A 629 -31.66 -16.08 36.86
N THR A 630 -30.89 -15.13 37.40
CA THR A 630 -31.07 -14.33 38.64
C THR A 630 -30.89 -14.99 40.02
N THR A 631 -29.90 -14.51 40.79
CA THR A 631 -30.00 -13.47 41.83
C THR A 631 -28.67 -13.34 42.58
N GLY A 632 -28.26 -12.10 42.87
CA GLY A 632 -26.97 -11.78 43.50
C GLY A 632 -27.03 -11.65 45.02
N ALA A 633 -25.85 -11.63 45.65
CA ALA A 633 -25.41 -10.62 46.62
C ALA A 633 -24.03 -10.96 47.21
N ALA A 634 -23.08 -10.06 46.92
CA ALA A 634 -21.85 -9.64 47.59
C ALA A 634 -21.22 -10.44 48.77
N ALA A 635 -19.91 -10.68 48.65
CA ALA A 635 -18.92 -10.36 49.68
C ALA A 635 -17.54 -10.08 49.04
N SER A 636 -16.90 -9.01 49.49
CA SER A 636 -15.75 -8.27 48.93
C SER A 636 -14.37 -8.73 49.44
N ALA A 637 -13.31 -8.62 48.61
CA ALA A 637 -12.02 -7.98 48.98
C ALA A 637 -11.00 -7.84 47.81
N ALA A 638 -10.62 -6.58 47.54
CA ALA A 638 -9.39 -6.00 46.93
C ALA A 638 -8.94 -6.43 45.51
N GLY A 639 -8.78 -5.57 44.49
CA GLY A 639 -8.91 -4.12 44.36
C GLY A 639 -8.15 -3.63 43.11
N GLY A 640 -8.88 -3.40 42.01
CA GLY A 640 -8.42 -2.71 40.79
C GLY A 640 -9.67 -2.24 40.06
N ALA A 641 -9.86 -0.92 39.95
CA ALA A 641 -11.04 -0.34 39.31
C ALA A 641 -10.91 -0.54 37.80
N THR A 642 -11.76 -1.37 37.20
CA THR A 642 -11.88 -1.46 35.75
C THR A 642 -12.46 -0.15 35.23
N ILE A 643 -11.69 0.57 34.42
CA ILE A 643 -12.16 1.77 33.72
C ILE A 643 -13.17 1.30 32.65
N ASP A 644 -14.46 1.51 32.93
CA ASP A 644 -15.58 1.04 32.09
C ASP A 644 -15.88 2.04 30.97
N VAL A 645 -15.35 1.78 29.78
CA VAL A 645 -15.47 2.62 28.57
C VAL A 645 -15.88 1.76 27.38
N ASP A 646 -16.84 2.23 26.58
CA ASP A 646 -17.22 1.59 25.33
C ASP A 646 -16.25 1.96 24.20
N TRP A 647 -15.14 1.22 24.13
CA TRP A 647 -14.09 1.44 23.14
C TRP A 647 -14.57 1.28 21.69
N SER A 648 -15.73 0.67 21.44
CA SER A 648 -16.28 0.57 20.07
C SER A 648 -16.74 1.92 19.50
N LYS A 649 -16.95 2.92 20.36
CA LYS A 649 -17.31 4.29 19.99
C LYS A 649 -16.15 5.28 20.07
N ALA A 650 -15.00 4.83 20.58
CA ALA A 650 -13.79 5.64 20.64
C ALA A 650 -13.24 5.83 19.22
N SER A 651 -12.62 6.98 18.97
CA SER A 651 -11.78 7.10 17.78
C SER A 651 -10.52 6.27 17.95
N SER A 652 -9.96 5.79 16.84
CA SER A 652 -8.74 4.99 16.83
C SER A 652 -7.75 5.54 15.81
N ARG A 653 -6.46 5.56 16.20
CA ARG A 653 -5.34 5.93 15.34
C ARG A 653 -4.13 5.07 15.63
N ASP A 654 -3.51 4.55 14.56
CA ASP A 654 -2.19 3.96 14.65
C ASP A 654 -1.08 5.02 14.61
N ILE A 655 -0.20 4.97 15.59
CA ILE A 655 0.97 5.85 15.74
C ILE A 655 2.21 4.97 15.87
N THR A 656 3.17 5.19 14.98
CA THR A 656 4.48 4.53 15.08
C THR A 656 5.43 5.38 15.93
N LEU A 657 5.91 4.83 17.04
CA LEU A 657 7.02 5.42 17.79
C LEU A 657 8.33 4.94 17.19
N PHE A 658 9.36 5.77 17.26
CA PHE A 658 10.70 5.42 16.81
C PHE A 658 11.73 5.62 17.91
N TYR A 659 12.82 4.86 17.82
CA TYR A 659 13.99 5.07 18.65
C TYR A 659 14.76 6.28 18.12
N PRO A 660 14.93 7.36 18.92
CA PRO A 660 15.47 8.63 18.42
C PRO A 660 17.00 8.73 18.52
N GLY A 661 17.67 7.82 19.24
CA GLY A 661 19.10 7.93 19.50
C GLY A 661 19.45 9.20 20.28
N GLN A 662 20.33 10.04 19.71
CA GLN A 662 20.83 11.29 20.31
C GLN A 662 20.35 12.56 19.56
N THR A 663 19.18 12.53 18.91
CA THR A 663 18.64 13.68 18.16
C THR A 663 17.97 14.73 19.05
N SER A 664 18.73 15.65 19.64
CA SER A 664 18.15 16.76 20.43
C SER A 664 17.51 17.86 19.55
N MET A 665 16.82 18.82 20.17
CA MET A 665 16.32 20.02 19.50
C MET A 665 17.44 20.82 18.82
N GLU A 666 18.62 20.92 19.43
CA GLU A 666 19.78 21.56 18.79
C GLU A 666 20.24 20.83 17.52
N TRP A 667 20.09 19.49 17.49
CA TRP A 667 20.34 18.70 16.30
C TRP A 667 19.29 18.99 15.21
N VAL A 668 18.00 19.01 15.56
CA VAL A 668 16.88 19.28 14.63
C VAL A 668 16.99 20.67 14.01
N MET A 669 17.39 21.67 14.81
CA MET A 669 17.52 23.06 14.38
C MET A 669 18.84 23.38 13.66
N ASN A 670 19.77 22.42 13.56
CA ASN A 670 21.05 22.62 12.90
C ASN A 670 21.04 22.03 11.48
N GLY A 671 21.04 22.90 10.46
CA GLY A 671 21.06 22.48 9.05
C GLY A 671 22.27 21.66 8.60
N ARG A 672 23.35 21.58 9.40
CA ARG A 672 24.46 20.65 9.14
C ARG A 672 24.10 19.21 9.52
N ASP A 673 23.29 19.05 10.56
CA ASP A 673 23.01 17.76 11.18
C ASP A 673 21.69 17.18 10.65
N HIS A 674 20.70 18.07 10.46
CA HIS A 674 19.34 17.77 10.01
C HIS A 674 18.96 18.57 8.75
N GLY A 675 18.62 17.87 7.66
CA GLY A 675 18.23 18.51 6.38
C GLY A 675 16.93 19.33 6.46
N GLY A 676 16.04 18.99 7.39
CA GLY A 676 14.77 19.67 7.62
C GLY A 676 14.85 20.92 8.51
N ALA A 677 16.03 21.32 8.97
CA ALA A 677 16.18 22.44 9.91
C ALA A 677 15.61 23.77 9.40
N ARG A 678 15.76 24.07 8.11
CA ARG A 678 15.25 25.33 7.53
C ARG A 678 13.72 25.34 7.38
N PRO A 679 13.08 24.30 6.80
CA PRO A 679 11.62 24.16 6.82
C PRO A 679 11.03 24.25 8.24
N PHE A 680 11.63 23.58 9.22
CA PHE A 680 11.17 23.64 10.61
C PHE A 680 11.26 25.05 11.22
N MET A 681 12.44 25.69 11.16
CA MET A 681 12.67 26.98 11.81
C MET A 681 12.03 28.17 11.11
N LYS A 682 11.95 28.14 9.76
CA LYS A 682 11.50 29.28 8.95
C LYS A 682 10.22 29.03 8.19
N GLY A 683 9.95 27.79 7.81
CA GLY A 683 8.75 27.41 7.06
C GLY A 683 7.54 27.18 7.97
N GLY A 684 7.76 26.82 9.23
CA GLY A 684 6.67 26.44 10.13
C GLY A 684 6.26 24.97 10.00
N ASP A 685 7.00 24.18 9.22
CA ASP A 685 6.68 22.78 8.99
C ASP A 685 6.80 21.97 10.28
N ARG A 686 5.81 21.11 10.52
CA ARG A 686 5.80 20.17 11.65
C ARG A 686 6.65 18.94 11.33
N CYS A 687 7.22 18.32 12.35
CA CYS A 687 7.92 17.04 12.23
C CYS A 687 7.02 15.98 11.59
N PHE A 688 5.76 15.93 12.00
CA PHE A 688 4.73 15.05 11.43
C PHE A 688 4.60 15.18 9.91
N THR A 689 4.52 16.42 9.39
CA THR A 689 4.34 16.69 7.96
C THR A 689 5.44 16.09 7.09
N CYS A 690 6.67 16.01 7.62
CA CYS A 690 7.81 15.47 6.90
C CYS A 690 8.04 13.98 7.16
N HIS A 691 7.81 13.51 8.39
CA HIS A 691 8.33 12.23 8.88
C HIS A 691 7.30 11.14 9.15
N ASP A 692 5.99 11.44 9.17
CA ASP A 692 4.93 10.48 9.56
C ASP A 692 5.08 9.11 8.87
N LYS A 693 5.34 9.13 7.56
CA LYS A 693 5.44 7.92 6.73
C LYS A 693 6.80 7.21 6.76
N GLU A 694 7.81 7.79 7.41
CA GLU A 694 9.15 7.20 7.48
C GLU A 694 9.62 6.91 8.93
N THR A 695 8.71 7.03 9.90
CA THR A 695 9.04 6.94 11.34
C THR A 695 9.74 5.61 11.70
N ALA A 696 9.27 4.48 11.19
CA ALA A 696 9.92 3.18 11.39
C ALA A 696 11.33 3.13 10.77
N ASP A 697 11.49 3.62 9.54
CA ASP A 697 12.77 3.68 8.83
C ASP A 697 13.78 4.60 9.54
N MET A 698 13.31 5.68 10.18
CA MET A 698 14.16 6.54 11.00
C MET A 698 14.70 5.76 12.20
N GLY A 699 13.81 5.08 12.93
CA GLY A 699 14.18 4.25 14.08
C GLY A 699 15.21 3.18 13.71
N GLU A 700 15.01 2.49 12.57
CA GLU A 700 15.95 1.49 12.06
C GLU A 700 17.34 2.07 11.77
N LYS A 701 17.41 3.28 11.20
CA LYS A 701 18.71 3.96 10.97
C LYS A 701 19.43 4.30 12.28
N MET A 702 18.69 4.59 13.36
CA MET A 702 19.27 4.84 14.68
C MET A 702 19.80 3.55 15.31
N VAL A 703 18.98 2.50 15.40
CA VAL A 703 19.40 1.24 16.04
C VAL A 703 20.49 0.49 15.26
N THR A 704 20.64 0.77 13.97
CA THR A 704 21.76 0.23 13.16
C THR A 704 23.01 1.13 13.17
N GLY A 705 23.00 2.26 13.89
CA GLY A 705 24.11 3.21 13.95
C GLY A 705 24.37 3.97 12.65
N LYS A 706 23.46 3.88 11.66
CA LYS A 706 23.57 4.60 10.38
C LYS A 706 23.36 6.11 10.55
N LYS A 707 22.65 6.53 11.60
CA LYS A 707 22.37 7.93 11.89
C LYS A 707 22.24 8.14 13.40
N ALA A 708 22.73 9.27 13.89
CA ALA A 708 22.48 9.89 15.21
C ALA A 708 22.44 8.99 16.47
N GLU A 709 22.96 7.77 16.41
CA GLU A 709 23.27 6.91 17.54
C GLU A 709 24.69 6.36 17.34
N PRO A 710 25.69 6.86 18.08
CA PRO A 710 27.06 6.39 17.95
C PRO A 710 27.30 5.02 18.62
N THR A 711 26.40 4.60 19.52
CA THR A 711 26.53 3.39 20.34
C THR A 711 25.25 2.56 20.30
N PRO A 712 24.91 1.97 19.13
CA PRO A 712 23.68 1.19 18.99
C PRO A 712 23.66 -0.03 19.92
N ILE A 713 22.51 -0.31 20.53
CA ILE A 713 22.28 -1.52 21.34
C ILE A 713 21.93 -2.68 20.39
N PRO A 714 22.76 -3.74 20.30
CA PRO A 714 22.48 -4.87 19.43
C PRO A 714 21.12 -5.50 19.74
N GLY A 715 20.29 -5.70 18.72
CA GLY A 715 18.97 -6.31 18.88
C GLY A 715 17.85 -5.36 19.31
N LYS A 716 18.14 -4.13 19.72
CA LYS A 716 17.10 -3.15 20.08
C LYS A 716 16.23 -2.85 18.87
N ARG A 717 14.90 -2.91 19.05
CA ARG A 717 13.93 -2.58 18.01
C ARG A 717 13.99 -1.10 17.64
N GLY A 718 13.90 -0.80 16.35
CA GLY A 718 13.88 0.57 15.84
C GLY A 718 12.59 1.32 16.13
N SER A 719 11.45 0.63 16.23
CA SER A 719 10.14 1.25 16.33
C SER A 719 9.12 0.43 17.11
N ILE A 720 8.05 1.10 17.56
CA ILE A 720 6.88 0.51 18.23
C ILE A 720 5.62 0.93 17.46
N PRO A 721 4.87 0.01 16.84
CA PRO A 721 3.52 0.32 16.39
C PRO A 721 2.60 0.39 17.61
N VAL A 722 1.92 1.51 17.80
CA VAL A 722 1.00 1.71 18.92
C VAL A 722 -0.36 2.13 18.35
N THR A 723 -1.40 1.40 18.70
CA THR A 723 -2.78 1.85 18.47
C THR A 723 -3.19 2.72 19.64
N VAL A 724 -3.65 3.94 19.35
CA VAL A 724 -4.14 4.92 20.33
C VAL A 724 -5.61 5.13 20.09
N GLU A 725 -6.42 4.79 21.08
CA GLU A 725 -7.85 5.05 21.09
C GLU A 725 -8.18 6.15 22.09
N SER A 726 -9.07 7.05 21.70
CA SER A 726 -9.39 8.23 22.50
C SER A 726 -10.88 8.53 22.54
N THR A 727 -11.37 8.81 23.73
CA THR A 727 -12.77 9.19 23.98
C THR A 727 -12.85 10.04 25.24
N TYR A 728 -13.96 10.75 25.45
CA TYR A 728 -14.14 11.59 26.62
C TYR A 728 -15.61 11.63 27.03
N ASP A 729 -15.86 11.91 28.31
CA ASP A 729 -17.17 12.25 28.85
C ASP A 729 -17.16 13.70 29.38
N ASP A 730 -18.20 14.12 30.08
CA ASP A 730 -18.30 15.49 30.61
C ASP A 730 -17.23 15.84 31.67
N GLU A 731 -16.53 14.84 32.22
CA GLU A 731 -15.59 15.00 33.33
C GLU A 731 -14.15 14.55 32.98
N ASN A 732 -13.98 13.56 32.11
CA ASN A 732 -12.72 12.82 31.92
C ASN A 732 -12.37 12.58 30.45
N LEU A 733 -11.07 12.61 30.18
CA LEU A 733 -10.43 12.08 28.98
C LEU A 733 -9.97 10.64 29.25
N TYR A 734 -10.24 9.76 28.30
CA TYR A 734 -9.79 8.37 28.29
C TYR A 734 -8.88 8.11 27.09
N LEU A 735 -7.72 7.51 27.34
CA LEU A 735 -6.75 7.12 26.31
C LEU A 735 -6.39 5.65 26.51
N ARG A 736 -6.52 4.83 25.45
CA ARG A 736 -6.04 3.44 25.44
C ARG A 736 -4.89 3.29 24.46
N PHE A 737 -3.78 2.78 24.97
CA PHE A 737 -2.57 2.50 24.21
C PHE A 737 -2.37 0.98 24.13
N THR A 738 -2.26 0.46 22.92
CA THR A 738 -2.02 -0.97 22.68
C THR A 738 -0.80 -1.18 21.79
N TRP A 739 0.17 -1.98 22.23
CA TRP A 739 1.36 -2.30 21.42
C TRP A 739 1.99 -3.64 21.77
N PRO A 740 2.68 -4.29 20.82
CA PRO A 740 3.32 -5.57 21.07
C PRO A 740 4.49 -5.44 22.03
N ASP A 741 4.49 -6.33 23.03
CA ASP A 741 5.64 -6.57 23.88
C ASP A 741 6.71 -7.36 23.14
N THR A 742 7.95 -7.29 23.61
CA THR A 742 9.07 -8.01 23.00
C THR A 742 9.95 -8.66 24.04
N ASP A 743 10.59 -9.77 23.67
CA ASP A 743 11.61 -10.40 24.51
C ASP A 743 12.70 -9.41 24.89
N HIS A 744 13.19 -9.55 26.12
CA HIS A 744 14.20 -8.66 26.65
C HIS A 744 15.50 -8.72 25.83
N VAL A 745 16.01 -7.56 25.42
CA VAL A 745 17.31 -7.41 24.76
C VAL A 745 18.34 -6.92 25.79
N PRO A 746 19.26 -7.79 26.26
CA PRO A 746 20.23 -7.41 27.28
C PRO A 746 21.14 -6.29 26.80
N VAL A 747 21.23 -5.24 27.61
CA VAL A 747 22.08 -4.09 27.32
C VAL A 747 23.52 -4.40 27.73
N PRO A 748 24.52 -4.26 26.84
CA PRO A 748 25.88 -4.74 27.09
C PRO A 748 26.67 -3.91 28.11
N PHE A 749 26.15 -2.75 28.53
CA PHE A 749 26.83 -1.82 29.44
C PHE A 749 26.16 -1.70 30.83
N VAL A 750 25.19 -2.56 31.13
CA VAL A 750 24.53 -2.63 32.45
C VAL A 750 24.64 -4.04 33.00
N ASP A 751 25.13 -4.19 34.22
CA ASP A 751 25.18 -5.48 34.91
C ASP A 751 23.76 -6.02 35.09
N GLY A 752 23.52 -7.26 34.65
CA GLY A 752 22.18 -7.86 34.61
C GLY A 752 21.34 -7.48 33.39
N GLY A 753 21.86 -6.65 32.48
CA GLY A 753 21.26 -6.37 31.16
C GLY A 753 20.04 -5.45 31.15
N LYS A 754 19.47 -5.11 32.31
CA LYS A 754 18.26 -4.28 32.46
C LYS A 754 18.58 -2.90 33.04
N MET A 755 18.20 -1.83 32.35
CA MET A 755 18.48 -0.45 32.82
C MET A 755 17.57 -0.03 33.98
N ASP A 756 16.36 -0.57 34.04
CA ASP A 756 15.36 -0.35 35.08
C ASP A 756 14.70 -1.69 35.42
N PRO A 757 15.37 -2.55 36.24
CA PRO A 757 14.93 -3.93 36.47
C PRO A 757 13.53 -4.05 37.07
N GLU A 758 13.09 -3.03 37.79
CA GLU A 758 11.80 -2.98 38.50
C GLU A 758 10.64 -2.68 37.55
N ASN A 759 10.90 -1.99 36.44
CA ASN A 759 9.86 -1.50 35.55
C ASN A 759 10.08 -2.02 34.12
N PRO A 760 9.45 -3.16 33.75
CA PRO A 760 9.45 -3.66 32.39
C PRO A 760 9.04 -2.62 31.35
N MET A 761 8.10 -1.74 31.72
CA MET A 761 7.49 -0.76 30.83
C MET A 761 7.17 0.52 31.60
N LYS A 762 7.42 1.67 30.95
CA LYS A 762 6.88 2.97 31.38
C LYS A 762 6.25 3.67 30.19
N LEU A 763 5.07 4.23 30.40
CA LEU A 763 4.36 5.07 29.43
C LEU A 763 4.38 6.51 29.95
N ALA A 764 4.76 7.47 29.11
CA ALA A 764 4.69 8.89 29.43
C ALA A 764 3.93 9.65 28.35
N VAL A 765 2.99 10.50 28.74
CA VAL A 765 2.18 11.34 27.86
C VAL A 765 2.45 12.80 28.20
N MET A 766 2.58 13.67 27.18
CA MET A 766 2.64 15.11 27.40
C MET A 766 1.59 15.87 26.59
N LEU A 767 1.08 16.93 27.22
CA LEU A 767 0.11 17.85 26.65
C LEU A 767 0.64 19.28 26.72
N ALA A 768 0.40 20.07 25.67
CA ALA A 768 0.77 21.48 25.63
C ALA A 768 -0.20 22.32 24.81
N THR A 769 -0.18 23.63 25.01
CA THR A 769 -0.85 24.58 24.11
C THR A 769 0.09 25.02 22.99
N ASP A 770 -0.43 25.72 21.98
CA ASP A 770 0.39 26.31 20.90
C ASP A 770 1.22 27.52 21.32
N GLN A 771 1.06 27.99 22.56
CA GLN A 771 1.86 29.07 23.09
C GLN A 771 3.26 28.61 23.51
N VAL A 772 3.44 27.30 23.72
CA VAL A 772 4.76 26.72 23.99
C VAL A 772 5.55 26.64 22.68
N GLU A 773 6.70 27.28 22.65
CA GLU A 773 7.59 27.38 21.50
C GLU A 773 7.96 25.98 20.98
N TYR A 774 7.65 25.77 19.70
CA TYR A 774 7.81 24.51 18.97
C TYR A 774 6.87 23.37 19.37
N ALA A 775 6.00 23.49 20.37
CA ALA A 775 5.07 22.41 20.71
C ALA A 775 4.15 22.08 19.52
N ASP A 776 3.74 23.09 18.76
CA ASP A 776 2.95 22.99 17.52
C ASP A 776 3.63 22.15 16.42
N ARG A 777 4.97 22.13 16.38
CA ARG A 777 5.76 21.50 15.31
C ARG A 777 6.47 20.24 15.74
N ALA A 778 6.96 20.21 16.97
CA ALA A 778 7.85 19.19 17.51
C ALA A 778 7.19 18.37 18.62
N GLY A 779 6.02 18.78 19.13
CA GLY A 779 5.37 18.15 20.27
C GLY A 779 6.30 18.02 21.47
N CYS A 780 6.33 16.84 22.08
CA CYS A 780 7.17 16.53 23.24
C CYS A 780 8.68 16.65 22.96
N TRP A 781 9.09 16.68 21.69
CA TRP A 781 10.50 16.80 21.30
C TRP A 781 11.13 18.11 21.77
N GLY A 782 10.32 19.16 21.93
CA GLY A 782 10.76 20.47 22.44
C GLY A 782 11.48 20.40 23.79
N THR A 783 11.29 19.31 24.54
CA THR A 783 11.92 19.08 25.85
C THR A 783 13.27 18.34 25.79
N CYS A 784 13.71 17.89 24.61
CA CYS A 784 14.92 17.09 24.45
C CYS A 784 16.12 17.97 24.04
N HIS A 785 17.06 18.15 24.96
CA HIS A 785 18.25 18.98 24.74
C HIS A 785 19.55 18.16 24.77
N HIS A 786 20.60 18.69 24.15
CA HIS A 786 21.88 17.99 24.00
C HIS A 786 22.67 17.85 25.32
N ASP A 787 22.34 18.67 26.32
CA ASP A 787 22.96 18.76 27.64
C ASP A 787 22.16 18.04 28.74
N LEU A 788 21.09 17.33 28.37
CA LEU A 788 20.35 16.47 29.31
C LEU A 788 21.22 15.31 29.80
N ARG A 789 20.88 14.74 30.96
CA ARG A 789 21.53 13.52 31.44
C ARG A 789 21.48 12.44 30.36
N THR A 790 22.59 11.73 30.20
CA THR A 790 22.82 10.71 29.16
C THR A 790 22.93 11.21 27.71
N MET A 791 22.83 12.52 27.46
CA MET A 791 23.07 13.14 26.14
C MET A 791 24.52 13.64 25.99
N PRO A 792 25.02 13.88 24.76
CA PRO A 792 26.46 14.05 24.53
C PRO A 792 27.13 15.22 25.25
N ASP A 793 26.42 16.33 25.46
CA ASP A 793 26.97 17.55 26.04
C ASP A 793 26.58 17.73 27.52
N THR A 794 26.14 16.65 28.19
CA THR A 794 25.75 16.68 29.61
C THR A 794 26.85 17.32 30.48
N PRO A 795 26.50 18.20 31.43
CA PRO A 795 27.47 18.74 32.37
C PRO A 795 27.94 17.66 33.35
N ASP A 796 29.21 17.71 33.73
CA ASP A 796 29.71 16.90 34.83
C ASP A 796 29.31 17.50 36.19
N GLN A 797 29.50 16.74 37.27
CA GLN A 797 29.14 17.17 38.61
C GLN A 797 29.85 18.47 39.02
N ALA A 798 31.13 18.62 38.66
CA ALA A 798 31.89 19.82 39.00
C ALA A 798 31.32 21.09 38.32
N ALA A 799 30.88 20.98 37.07
CA ALA A 799 30.21 22.07 36.37
C ALA A 799 28.84 22.40 36.98
N MET A 800 28.09 21.38 37.44
CA MET A 800 26.83 21.56 38.15
C MET A 800 27.03 22.27 39.49
N ASP A 801 27.98 21.82 40.31
CA ASP A 801 28.30 22.42 41.60
C ASP A 801 28.77 23.87 41.45
N ALA A 802 29.58 24.16 40.42
CA ALA A 802 30.09 25.49 40.13
C ALA A 802 29.02 26.47 39.58
N SER A 803 27.87 25.98 39.14
CA SER A 803 26.83 26.82 38.52
C SER A 803 26.05 27.68 39.52
N GLY A 804 26.03 27.29 40.80
CA GLY A 804 25.18 27.91 41.82
C GLY A 804 23.68 27.68 41.62
N LEU A 805 23.28 26.74 40.74
CA LEU A 805 21.88 26.44 40.46
C LEU A 805 21.30 25.30 41.32
N GLY A 806 22.10 24.65 42.17
CA GLY A 806 21.64 23.52 43.00
C GLY A 806 20.52 23.85 43.98
N ASP A 807 20.39 25.12 44.40
CA ASP A 807 19.28 25.58 45.26
C ASP A 807 18.00 25.87 44.46
N ARG A 808 18.08 25.88 43.12
CA ARG A 808 17.00 26.25 42.21
C ARG A 808 16.55 25.12 41.30
N LEU A 809 17.40 24.13 41.07
CA LEU A 809 17.14 22.96 40.23
C LEU A 809 17.55 21.69 41.01
N ASP A 810 16.77 20.63 40.87
CA ASP A 810 17.16 19.31 41.31
C ASP A 810 18.14 18.69 40.30
N LEU A 811 19.41 18.69 40.68
CA LEU A 811 20.52 18.17 39.87
C LEU A 811 21.05 16.83 40.41
N SER A 812 20.37 16.19 41.36
CA SER A 812 20.80 14.92 41.96
C SER A 812 20.97 13.80 40.93
N ASP A 813 20.08 13.76 39.93
CA ASP A 813 20.12 12.84 38.79
C ASP A 813 20.74 13.48 37.52
N GLY A 814 21.39 14.64 37.67
CA GLY A 814 21.84 15.49 36.57
C GLY A 814 20.70 16.24 35.87
N VAL A 815 21.04 16.98 34.81
CA VAL A 815 20.08 17.85 34.11
C VAL A 815 18.93 17.05 33.50
N THR A 816 17.71 17.36 33.93
CA THR A 816 16.48 16.75 33.40
C THR A 816 15.84 17.62 32.32
N LYS A 817 14.70 17.18 31.76
CA LYS A 817 14.01 17.87 30.66
C LYS A 817 13.66 19.32 31.05
N TYR A 818 13.76 20.24 30.10
CA TYR A 818 13.37 21.64 30.24
C TYR A 818 12.93 22.19 28.87
N ILE A 819 12.32 23.38 28.83
CA ILE A 819 11.92 24.07 27.59
C ILE A 819 12.52 25.47 27.45
N LYS A 820 12.39 26.05 26.25
CA LYS A 820 13.04 27.30 25.84
C LYS A 820 12.61 28.51 26.67
N GLU A 821 11.37 28.51 27.12
CA GLU A 821 10.68 29.52 27.91
C GLU A 821 11.38 29.73 29.25
N SER A 822 11.90 28.66 29.84
CA SER A 822 12.66 28.75 31.09
C SER A 822 14.10 29.27 30.92
N ARG A 823 14.57 29.47 29.68
CA ARG A 823 15.97 29.80 29.36
C ARG A 823 16.12 31.14 28.65
N THR A 824 17.07 31.95 29.09
CA THR A 824 17.45 33.18 28.38
C THR A 824 18.06 32.89 27.00
N LYS A 825 18.73 31.74 26.83
CA LYS A 825 19.34 31.33 25.55
C LYS A 825 19.53 29.82 25.45
N ILE A 826 19.40 29.28 24.24
CA ILE A 826 19.81 27.91 23.86
C ILE A 826 20.90 28.00 22.79
N GLU A 827 22.04 27.36 23.01
CA GLU A 827 23.13 27.28 22.03
C GLU A 827 22.92 26.11 21.07
N VAL A 828 22.44 26.41 19.86
CA VAL A 828 22.10 25.38 18.84
C VAL A 828 23.32 24.80 18.14
N LYS A 829 24.36 25.60 17.89
CA LYS A 829 25.43 25.22 16.94
C LYS A 829 26.68 24.64 17.59
N GLY A 830 26.90 24.89 18.89
CA GLY A 830 28.10 24.45 19.61
C GLY A 830 29.42 24.92 18.97
N ARG A 831 29.45 26.12 18.38
CA ARG A 831 30.65 26.62 17.67
C ARG A 831 31.67 27.19 18.64
N ARG A 832 32.96 27.08 18.27
CA ARG A 832 34.10 27.64 19.01
C ARG A 832 34.24 27.04 20.42
N GLY A 833 34.07 25.73 20.55
CA GLY A 833 34.23 25.00 21.82
C GLY A 833 33.06 25.16 22.80
N LYS A 834 31.97 25.82 22.41
CA LYS A 834 30.75 25.89 23.22
C LYS A 834 30.00 24.56 23.14
N LYS A 835 29.55 24.05 24.30
CA LYS A 835 28.59 22.95 24.36
C LYS A 835 27.22 23.41 23.88
N ARG A 836 26.44 22.50 23.29
CA ARG A 836 25.06 22.72 22.88
C ARG A 836 24.12 22.62 24.07
N GLY A 837 22.97 23.29 23.97
CA GLY A 837 21.98 23.36 25.06
C GLY A 837 22.02 24.70 25.80
N GLY A 838 21.48 24.72 27.00
CA GLY A 838 21.32 25.95 27.80
C GLY A 838 20.85 25.68 29.22
N TRP A 839 21.17 24.52 29.81
CA TRP A 839 20.80 24.18 31.18
C TRP A 839 21.20 25.25 32.21
N ASP A 840 22.34 25.93 32.00
CA ASP A 840 22.90 26.96 32.88
C ASP A 840 22.44 28.39 32.53
N LYS A 841 21.44 28.54 31.66
CA LYS A 841 20.89 29.83 31.20
C LYS A 841 19.49 30.09 31.75
N LEU A 842 19.25 29.63 32.98
CA LEU A 842 17.98 29.72 33.69
C LEU A 842 17.53 31.19 33.86
N LYS A 843 16.25 31.47 33.57
CA LYS A 843 15.59 32.76 33.83
C LYS A 843 15.45 33.04 35.34
N SER A 844 14.99 34.23 35.74
CA SER A 844 14.71 34.53 37.15
C SER A 844 13.54 33.68 37.71
N PRO A 845 13.43 33.48 39.03
CA PRO A 845 12.29 32.77 39.62
C PRO A 845 10.94 33.41 39.26
N GLU A 846 10.87 34.74 39.23
CA GLU A 846 9.65 35.49 38.90
C GLU A 846 9.24 35.27 37.44
N GLU A 847 10.21 35.22 36.53
CA GLU A 847 9.94 34.90 35.13
C GLU A 847 9.43 33.47 34.96
N ILE A 848 10.05 32.49 35.64
CA ILE A 848 9.62 31.08 35.58
C ILE A 848 8.20 30.93 36.13
N GLN A 849 7.91 31.59 37.25
CA GLN A 849 6.57 31.60 37.83
C GLN A 849 5.54 32.21 36.87
N ALA A 850 5.90 33.29 36.16
CA ALA A 850 5.02 33.88 35.15
C ALA A 850 4.75 32.96 33.96
N GLU A 851 5.75 32.21 33.47
CA GLU A 851 5.56 31.20 32.41
C GLU A 851 4.59 30.09 32.88
N LEU A 852 4.71 29.66 34.15
CA LEU A 852 3.81 28.67 34.75
C LEU A 852 2.36 29.19 34.83
N GLU A 853 2.16 30.41 35.33
CA GLU A 853 0.84 31.05 35.44
C GLU A 853 0.17 31.31 34.09
N THR A 854 0.97 31.55 33.05
CA THR A 854 0.51 31.76 31.67
C THR A 854 0.36 30.46 30.87
N LYS A 855 0.55 29.30 31.51
CA LYS A 855 0.41 27.96 30.93
C LYS A 855 1.43 27.65 29.82
N HIS A 856 2.61 28.25 29.90
CA HIS A 856 3.74 27.95 29.03
C HIS A 856 4.59 26.80 29.60
N PHE A 857 3.98 25.62 29.73
CA PHE A 857 4.62 24.40 30.20
C PHE A 857 4.09 23.19 29.43
N LEU A 858 4.76 22.04 29.55
CA LEU A 858 4.20 20.76 29.11
C LEU A 858 3.72 19.99 30.33
N ASP A 859 2.43 19.71 30.37
CA ASP A 859 1.82 18.77 31.32
C ASP A 859 2.36 17.36 31.02
N LEU A 860 2.69 16.57 32.06
CA LEU A 860 3.39 15.29 31.96
C LEU A 860 2.78 14.25 32.90
N LEU A 861 2.22 13.20 32.29
CA LEU A 861 1.71 12.01 32.97
C LEU A 861 2.67 10.86 32.72
N ARG A 862 2.97 10.05 33.75
CA ARG A 862 3.79 8.84 33.60
C ARG A 862 3.29 7.68 34.44
N TYR A 863 3.18 6.52 33.81
CA TYR A 863 2.92 5.24 34.44
C TYR A 863 4.18 4.36 34.44
N LYS A 864 4.41 3.62 35.53
CA LYS A 864 5.45 2.57 35.61
C LYS A 864 4.83 1.23 36.00
N SER A 865 5.09 0.19 35.20
CA SER A 865 4.43 -1.12 35.39
C SER A 865 4.86 -1.88 36.65
N GLY A 866 6.03 -1.60 37.23
CA GLY A 866 6.61 -2.45 38.28
C GLY A 866 5.72 -2.61 39.51
N GLN A 867 5.31 -1.48 40.08
CA GLN A 867 4.39 -1.40 41.23
C GLN A 867 3.05 -0.75 40.84
N GLY A 868 2.82 -0.48 39.55
CA GLY A 868 1.67 0.29 39.10
C GLY A 868 1.70 1.76 39.51
N GLU A 869 2.90 2.37 39.56
CA GLU A 869 3.09 3.74 40.04
C GLU A 869 2.65 4.76 38.97
N THR A 870 1.77 5.68 39.34
CA THR A 870 1.40 6.86 38.54
C THR A 870 2.11 8.11 39.06
N GLN A 871 2.53 8.98 38.14
CA GLN A 871 3.24 10.22 38.42
C GLN A 871 2.74 11.32 37.52
N ASP A 872 2.39 12.46 38.11
CA ASP A 872 1.73 13.57 37.45
C ASP A 872 2.41 14.90 37.82
N GLY A 873 2.75 15.70 36.82
CA GLY A 873 3.49 16.94 36.96
C GLY A 873 3.73 17.63 35.61
N TYR A 874 4.82 18.37 35.48
CA TYR A 874 5.07 19.20 34.29
C TYR A 874 6.55 19.36 33.95
N VAL A 875 6.82 19.87 32.76
CA VAL A 875 8.13 20.28 32.29
C VAL A 875 8.12 21.77 31.97
N LEU A 876 8.98 22.52 32.67
CA LEU A 876 9.28 23.93 32.39
C LEU A 876 10.79 24.18 32.50
N GLU A 877 11.27 24.47 33.69
CA GLU A 877 12.69 24.70 33.98
C GLU A 877 13.45 23.42 34.28
N GLN A 878 12.71 22.42 34.76
CA GLN A 878 13.09 21.04 34.96
C GLN A 878 11.83 20.16 34.85
N ARG A 879 12.01 18.84 34.97
CA ARG A 879 10.91 17.89 35.01
C ARG A 879 10.45 17.66 36.45
N HIS A 880 9.23 18.07 36.75
CA HIS A 880 8.51 17.74 37.98
C HIS A 880 7.63 16.52 37.74
N MET A 881 7.62 15.56 38.68
CA MET A 881 6.87 14.29 38.55
C MET A 881 5.84 14.09 39.68
N SER A 882 5.50 15.17 40.38
CA SER A 882 4.56 15.18 41.50
C SER A 882 3.86 16.53 41.57
N GLY A 883 2.67 16.57 42.17
CA GLY A 883 1.94 17.80 42.44
C GLY A 883 0.76 18.08 41.51
N GLY A 884 0.57 17.26 40.47
CA GLY A 884 -0.62 17.30 39.61
C GLY A 884 -1.87 16.69 40.26
N GLU A 885 -3.00 16.79 39.56
CA GLU A 885 -4.33 16.34 40.00
C GLU A 885 -4.41 14.80 40.15
N GLY A 886 -3.54 14.09 39.45
CA GLY A 886 -3.51 12.64 39.40
C GLY A 886 -4.38 12.07 38.29
N PHE A 887 -4.11 10.81 37.95
CA PHE A 887 -4.84 10.06 36.94
C PHE A 887 -4.85 8.58 37.32
N GLU A 888 -5.85 7.87 36.79
CA GLU A 888 -6.02 6.44 36.99
C GLU A 888 -5.43 5.69 35.79
N VAL A 889 -4.84 4.53 36.05
CA VAL A 889 -4.32 3.63 35.01
C VAL A 889 -4.76 2.21 35.28
N ASP A 890 -5.30 1.58 34.24
CA ASP A 890 -5.42 0.13 34.15
C ASP A 890 -4.42 -0.36 33.10
N ALA A 891 -3.49 -1.21 33.50
CA ALA A 891 -2.43 -1.70 32.62
C ALA A 891 -2.26 -3.20 32.80
N HIS A 892 -2.41 -3.93 31.71
CA HIS A 892 -2.29 -5.37 31.70
C HIS A 892 -1.69 -5.86 30.39
N GLN A 893 -1.29 -7.12 30.41
CA GLN A 893 -0.86 -7.83 29.22
C GLN A 893 -2.06 -8.56 28.62
N GLU A 894 -2.30 -8.33 27.33
CA GLU A 894 -3.39 -8.96 26.60
C GLU A 894 -2.89 -9.39 25.22
N GLY A 895 -2.86 -10.70 24.96
CA GLY A 895 -2.46 -11.23 23.65
C GLY A 895 -1.02 -10.89 23.23
N GLY A 896 -0.09 -10.79 24.19
CA GLY A 896 1.31 -10.40 23.93
C GLY A 896 1.49 -8.89 23.69
N ASN A 897 0.45 -8.10 23.93
CA ASN A 897 0.50 -6.66 23.89
C ASN A 897 0.40 -6.09 25.29
N TRP A 898 1.11 -4.98 25.52
CA TRP A 898 0.72 -4.06 26.58
C TRP A 898 -0.57 -3.37 26.18
N VAL A 899 -1.57 -3.42 27.06
CA VAL A 899 -2.77 -2.59 26.99
C VAL A 899 -2.74 -1.66 28.19
N VAL A 900 -2.71 -0.36 27.95
CA VAL A 900 -2.67 0.65 28.99
C VAL A 900 -3.80 1.65 28.76
N VAL A 901 -4.76 1.66 29.68
CA VAL A 901 -5.88 2.60 29.72
C VAL A 901 -5.58 3.67 30.76
N MET A 902 -5.59 4.94 30.33
CA MET A 902 -5.42 6.10 31.18
C MET A 902 -6.73 6.87 31.27
N LYS A 903 -7.15 7.21 32.49
CA LYS A 903 -8.28 8.10 32.76
C LYS A 903 -7.79 9.33 33.50
N ARG A 904 -8.02 10.51 32.93
CA ARG A 904 -7.60 11.81 33.46
C ARG A 904 -8.76 12.79 33.44
N LYS A 905 -8.94 13.57 34.50
CA LYS A 905 -9.94 14.66 34.49
C LYS A 905 -9.63 15.68 33.39
N LEU A 906 -10.68 16.26 32.82
CA LEU A 906 -10.56 17.35 31.85
C LEU A 906 -10.12 18.64 32.52
N LYS A 907 -10.68 18.96 33.70
CA LYS A 907 -10.39 20.19 34.45
C LYS A 907 -9.46 19.90 35.62
N SER A 908 -8.46 20.76 35.80
CA SER A 908 -7.54 20.75 36.94
C SER A 908 -7.27 22.17 37.43
N ASP A 909 -7.21 22.34 38.75
CA ASP A 909 -6.82 23.58 39.42
C ASP A 909 -5.36 23.54 39.92
N LYS A 910 -4.64 22.45 39.66
CA LYS A 910 -3.25 22.28 40.07
C LYS A 910 -2.28 23.07 39.18
N PRO A 911 -1.31 23.78 39.77
CA PRO A 911 -0.23 24.39 39.01
C PRO A 911 0.55 23.33 38.22
N GLY A 912 0.69 23.51 36.91
CA GLY A 912 1.37 22.56 36.04
C GLY A 912 0.46 21.57 35.32
N ASP A 913 -0.85 21.63 35.54
CA ASP A 913 -1.82 20.81 34.81
C ASP A 913 -2.61 21.66 33.80
N LEU A 914 -2.87 21.10 32.61
CA LEU A 914 -3.73 21.74 31.62
C LEU A 914 -5.20 21.36 31.82
N SER A 915 -6.06 22.36 31.94
CA SER A 915 -7.50 22.14 31.72
C SER A 915 -7.78 21.99 30.22
N LEU A 916 -8.39 20.87 29.85
CA LEU A 916 -8.73 20.50 28.47
C LEU A 916 -10.20 20.83 28.20
N GLU A 917 -10.43 21.66 27.20
CA GLU A 917 -11.76 22.17 26.86
C GLU A 917 -12.13 21.77 25.42
N PRO A 918 -13.36 21.28 25.18
CA PRO A 918 -13.84 21.06 23.82
C PRO A 918 -13.70 22.30 22.93
N GLY A 919 -13.38 22.10 21.65
CA GLY A 919 -13.14 23.17 20.69
C GLY A 919 -11.72 23.78 20.71
N THR A 920 -10.85 23.34 21.62
CA THR A 920 -9.42 23.71 21.62
C THR A 920 -8.57 22.54 21.13
N LEU A 921 -7.56 22.82 20.30
CA LEU A 921 -6.55 21.84 19.89
C LEU A 921 -5.34 21.90 20.81
N TYR A 922 -4.91 20.74 21.29
CA TYR A 922 -3.76 20.59 22.18
C TYR A 922 -2.66 19.83 21.47
N ASN A 923 -1.41 20.18 21.76
CA ASN A 923 -0.25 19.41 21.30
C ASN A 923 -0.12 18.16 22.16
N PHE A 924 -0.13 17.00 21.50
CA PHE A 924 -0.10 15.68 22.10
C PHE A 924 1.10 14.89 21.60
N GLY A 925 1.76 14.19 22.51
CA GLY A 925 2.71 13.16 22.17
C GLY A 925 3.04 12.31 23.37
N PHE A 926 3.70 11.19 23.13
CA PHE A 926 3.96 10.20 24.14
C PHE A 926 5.24 9.41 23.86
N ALA A 927 5.72 8.74 24.90
CA ALA A 927 6.94 7.98 24.91
C ALA A 927 6.74 6.67 25.66
N ILE A 928 7.38 5.62 25.16
CA ILE A 928 7.36 4.30 25.78
C ILE A 928 8.81 3.89 26.06
N HIS A 929 9.11 3.71 27.34
CA HIS A 929 10.28 2.97 27.78
C HIS A 929 9.88 1.51 27.84
N ASP A 930 10.08 0.77 26.76
CA ASP A 930 9.89 -0.68 26.73
C ASP A 930 11.17 -1.40 27.13
N ASP A 931 11.07 -2.71 27.37
CA ASP A 931 12.22 -3.57 27.56
C ASP A 931 13.17 -3.12 28.70
N TYR A 932 12.58 -2.76 29.85
CA TYR A 932 13.31 -2.27 31.03
C TYR A 932 14.22 -1.08 30.73
N SER A 933 13.93 -0.33 29.65
CA SER A 933 14.77 0.79 29.24
C SER A 933 14.58 2.00 30.16
N ASN A 934 15.62 2.83 30.24
CA ASN A 934 15.59 4.05 31.02
C ASN A 934 16.29 5.20 30.29
N ALA A 935 16.17 6.41 30.86
CA ALA A 935 16.81 7.60 30.32
C ALA A 935 16.48 7.82 28.83
N ARG A 936 17.48 8.05 27.97
CA ARG A 936 17.30 8.31 26.52
C ARG A 936 16.96 7.09 25.68
N PHE A 937 16.89 5.89 26.26
CA PHE A 937 16.80 4.63 25.50
C PHE A 937 15.37 4.19 25.15
N HIS A 938 14.44 5.15 25.08
CA HIS A 938 13.01 4.93 24.84
C HIS A 938 12.60 5.25 23.41
N HIS A 939 11.37 4.88 23.06
CA HIS A 939 10.74 5.24 21.80
C HIS A 939 9.76 6.37 22.01
N VAL A 940 9.58 7.18 20.97
CA VAL A 940 8.87 8.46 21.04
C VAL A 940 7.99 8.67 19.83
N SER A 941 6.86 9.32 20.04
CA SER A 941 5.97 9.76 18.97
C SER A 941 6.50 11.05 18.32
N LEU A 942 6.00 11.36 17.13
CA LEU A 942 6.02 12.74 16.62
C LEU A 942 5.01 13.60 17.42
N GLY A 943 4.97 14.91 17.17
CA GLY A 943 3.94 15.80 17.71
C GLY A 943 2.65 15.73 16.91
N TYR A 944 1.52 15.50 17.58
CA TYR A 944 0.17 15.43 17.03
C TYR A 944 -0.73 16.48 17.68
N LYS A 945 -1.88 16.76 17.07
CA LYS A 945 -2.97 17.53 17.67
C LYS A 945 -4.01 16.60 18.27
N LEU A 946 -4.29 16.80 19.55
CA LEU A 946 -5.43 16.25 20.25
C LEU A 946 -6.58 17.25 20.23
N GLY A 947 -7.76 16.79 19.80
CA GLY A 947 -9.00 17.56 19.85
C GLY A 947 -10.15 16.73 20.38
N PHE A 948 -11.29 17.39 20.58
CA PHE A 948 -12.54 16.83 21.07
C PHE A 948 -13.62 17.09 20.02
N ASP A 949 -14.15 16.03 19.43
CA ASP A 949 -15.08 16.09 18.30
C ASP A 949 -14.65 17.04 17.16
N SER A 950 -13.35 17.08 16.87
CA SER A 950 -12.75 17.97 15.87
C SER A 950 -12.11 17.20 14.73
N GLU A 951 -12.60 17.42 13.51
CA GLU A 951 -12.03 16.86 12.28
C GLU A 951 -10.64 17.43 11.94
N GLU A 952 -10.25 18.54 12.57
CA GLU A 952 -8.91 19.15 12.39
C GLU A 952 -7.83 18.45 13.22
N ALA A 953 -8.21 17.62 14.20
CA ALA A 953 -7.28 16.94 15.09
C ALA A 953 -6.77 15.62 14.48
N GLU A 954 -5.47 15.33 14.64
CA GLU A 954 -4.95 14.02 14.23
C GLU A 954 -5.35 12.90 15.18
N VAL A 955 -5.45 13.20 16.48
CA VAL A 955 -6.01 12.34 17.53
C VAL A 955 -7.28 13.02 18.01
N ASN A 956 -8.45 12.44 17.75
CA ASN A 956 -9.72 13.11 18.00
C ASN A 956 -10.54 12.34 19.04
N ALA A 957 -10.56 12.77 20.30
CA ALA A 957 -11.39 12.13 21.31
C ALA A 957 -12.88 12.35 20.99
N THR A 958 -13.64 11.27 20.86
CA THR A 958 -15.09 11.31 20.61
C THR A 958 -15.86 11.32 21.92
N HIS A 959 -16.92 12.13 22.01
CA HIS A 959 -17.80 12.17 23.19
C HIS A 959 -18.61 10.88 23.34
N GLN A 960 -18.80 10.40 24.57
CA GLN A 960 -19.59 9.21 24.92
C GLN A 960 -20.60 9.45 26.04
#